data_AF-A0A660V534-F1
#
_entry.id   AF-A0A660V534-F1
#
_cell.length_a   1.000
_cell.length_b   1.000
_cell.length_c   1.000
_cell.angle_alpha   90.00
_cell.angle_beta   90.00
_cell.angle_gamma   90.00
#
_symmetry.space_group_name_H-M   'P 1'
#
loop_
_entity.id
_entity.type
_entity.pdbx_description
1 polymer ?
#
loop_
_entity_poly.entity_id
_entity_poly.type
_entity_poly.pdbx_seq_one_letter_code
_entity_poly.pdbx_strand_id
1 'polypeptide(L)'
;MKRVIASSILMFLFLFVADISIAETISRSFELRYVSDDSNADGASGFKGESSIFDDDQRLEYLTNYARYATEYFNDTLMNKKVVSLEQARERLKTIKPQPLPSVRKRLMGSWKAYGFKPGKKEAVKNRIDYYNSLQGVSVEDGSLTIQPKQRVVLDFKKQDWRMSLQWQVLIGPDSVFKFKLGDAAVINSSDIKSLSGWTDIKVELDVVNQRYNVYVNDKLVKDFVPFENKTQEISSLEITAGSKLQIDNIWGVGYAKDYTDGTRDLHSRDIPFLINTFIDDDFETAGDVNGWTKVGYDDSGWNNVELPYAHGGERYREESLYLRNKVVIPTSKRVEINAECLDPTGEIWVNDRPVYVAHNRHPISVDITRYVNFDEENLIAVKVDPYKAQETSRHTSSDEYIGWFAGRIYLDCTRDVYVKDVFAYTQSIGEQADIRAEIWVKKDQANNSTEREIKKTDIFNGKLRLKLYEWFPHESGKPVVETQQELMIPDGKEEKVVVSLKVDNAQLWSPQSCNLYKLVVAVSDENDNMVDDYVITTGIRTVSQEGGTFRINGKAAMMNGALLFSMPAPLEVLARWQRSAPGEYIVKDLMQLKAMNANTARMSQHHGPSVSINDPRYAEYGDQLGIIFQWATTSWVRTASPWQLDFEGLQKYVRQVRNHPSIVMWQPGNHPKFLNFEEGMEWFKKVYDVIWSQDKTRLICPTANLARLGRLRSDDGTFTKKGKVENFSQIWVAPGITRGTMDHIVSYGRDWSRLEKWPDAKKTQTEQNWSMGNFRVDYLNSKHRAFFDFESEESAAQPNWNLRKGKPGYQVMSYEWRYDKGSIGDYLTPEQWLESQAWQAFSGFEAYKKKRWLDYDGLAWCCLRGGGNTGTYKKPLIDYYDHAKLGFYAIKMAFQPVLACSKNVDIVYGPSDAVPLVVMNLGNEKKVDVEVYVKTLTGSIAFSKTFSEITLKEGRTFKDLELDIAGKLKPGYYAFEYNVIEK
;
A
#
# COMPACT_ATOMS: atom_id res chain seq x y z
N MET A 1 12.21 61.17 9.23
CA MET A 1 11.37 60.30 8.37
C MET A 1 12.28 59.54 7.43
N LYS A 2 12.35 58.21 7.57
CA LYS A 2 13.34 57.34 6.90
C LYS A 2 12.79 56.74 5.59
N ARG A 3 13.55 57.00 4.52
CA ARG A 3 14.11 56.12 3.46
C ARG A 3 13.26 55.25 2.51
N VAL A 4 13.75 55.39 1.28
CA VAL A 4 13.61 54.75 -0.04
C VAL A 4 14.53 53.51 -0.18
N ILE A 5 14.06 52.50 -0.94
CA ILE A 5 14.69 51.55 -1.92
C ILE A 5 16.05 50.84 -1.61
N ALA A 6 16.09 49.55 -2.05
CA ALA A 6 17.20 48.73 -2.59
C ALA A 6 17.92 47.67 -1.73
N SER A 7 17.79 46.43 -2.23
CA SER A 7 18.84 45.47 -2.62
C SER A 7 19.78 44.81 -1.59
N SER A 8 19.73 43.47 -1.65
CA SER A 8 20.84 42.52 -1.61
C SER A 8 21.53 42.20 -0.28
N ILE A 9 21.96 40.92 -0.20
CA ILE A 9 22.90 40.29 0.72
C ILE A 9 22.24 39.73 1.99
N LEU A 10 21.80 38.46 1.94
CA LEU A 10 21.84 37.61 3.13
C LEU A 10 23.14 36.79 3.06
N MET A 11 24.15 37.34 3.71
CA MET A 11 25.46 36.75 3.91
C MET A 11 25.32 35.57 4.88
N PHE A 12 25.88 34.42 4.50
CA PHE A 12 26.16 33.31 5.40
C PHE A 12 26.91 33.83 6.65
N LEU A 13 26.28 33.76 7.82
CA LEU A 13 26.98 33.83 9.09
C LEU A 13 27.09 32.40 9.63
N PHE A 14 28.28 31.82 9.47
CA PHE A 14 28.73 30.71 10.31
C PHE A 14 28.80 31.22 11.75
N LEU A 15 27.78 30.92 12.54
CA LEU A 15 27.88 30.95 14.00
C LEU A 15 28.37 29.57 14.42
N PHE A 16 29.63 29.50 14.86
CA PHE A 16 30.10 28.44 15.74
C PHE A 16 29.27 28.53 17.03
N VAL A 17 28.13 27.84 17.06
CA VAL A 17 27.48 27.44 18.30
C VAL A 17 28.28 26.25 18.79
N ALA A 18 28.94 26.40 19.93
CA ALA A 18 29.43 25.24 20.67
C ALA A 18 28.20 24.38 20.97
N ASP A 19 28.13 23.18 20.38
CA ASP A 19 27.11 22.18 20.68
C ASP A 19 27.17 21.87 22.18
N ILE A 20 26.28 22.48 22.95
CA ILE A 20 25.89 21.95 24.24
C ILE A 20 25.03 20.75 23.88
N SER A 21 25.63 19.56 23.83
CA SER A 21 24.90 18.28 23.74
C SER A 21 23.93 18.22 24.92
N ILE A 22 22.67 18.58 24.67
CA ILE A 22 21.58 18.27 25.59
C ILE A 22 21.31 16.79 25.36
N ALA A 23 21.49 15.98 26.41
CA ALA A 23 21.23 14.55 26.35
C ALA A 23 19.81 14.28 25.80
N GLU A 24 19.72 13.69 24.61
CA GLU A 24 18.46 13.50 23.89
C GLU A 24 17.93 12.09 24.12
N THR A 25 16.66 11.95 24.51
CA THR A 25 16.02 10.62 24.56
C THR A 25 15.73 10.14 23.15
N ILE A 26 16.51 9.18 22.66
CA ILE A 26 16.42 8.65 21.30
C ILE A 26 15.50 7.42 21.16
N SER A 27 15.14 6.79 22.28
CA SER A 27 14.19 5.67 22.31
C SER A 27 13.41 5.67 23.62
N ARG A 28 12.11 5.36 23.52
CA ARG A 28 11.25 5.06 24.67
C ARG A 28 10.45 3.80 24.43
N SER A 29 10.39 2.92 25.41
CA SER A 29 9.56 1.71 25.36
C SER A 29 8.97 1.38 26.73
N PHE A 30 7.93 0.56 26.76
CA PHE A 30 7.41 0.01 28.01
C PHE A 30 6.96 -1.44 27.86
N GLU A 31 6.96 -2.14 28.99
CA GLU A 31 6.48 -3.51 29.12
C GLU A 31 5.64 -3.64 30.39
N LEU A 32 4.43 -4.22 30.30
CA LEU A 32 3.65 -4.56 31.48
C LEU A 32 4.09 -5.91 32.01
N ARG A 33 4.25 -6.04 33.33
CA ARG A 33 4.61 -7.29 34.00
C ARG A 33 3.82 -7.41 35.30
N TYR A 34 3.56 -8.64 35.71
CA TYR A 34 3.01 -8.93 37.04
C TYR A 34 4.13 -9.44 37.95
N VAL A 35 4.23 -8.88 39.15
CA VAL A 35 5.11 -9.42 40.20
C VAL A 35 4.25 -10.29 41.11
N SER A 36 4.65 -11.55 41.30
CA SER A 36 3.96 -12.51 42.17
C SER A 36 4.74 -12.74 43.47
N ASP A 37 4.07 -13.16 44.53
CA ASP A 37 4.67 -13.76 45.73
C ASP A 37 4.69 -15.30 45.67
N ASP A 38 4.07 -15.89 44.66
CA ASP A 38 4.11 -17.33 44.42
C ASP A 38 5.53 -17.78 44.08
N SER A 39 6.10 -18.67 44.89
CA SER A 39 7.42 -19.25 44.64
C SER A 39 7.49 -20.12 43.38
N ASN A 40 6.35 -20.51 42.81
CA ASN A 40 6.28 -21.19 41.51
C ASN A 40 6.36 -20.21 40.32
N ALA A 41 6.26 -18.89 40.56
CA ALA A 41 6.65 -17.90 39.58
C ALA A 41 8.19 -17.84 39.55
N ASP A 42 8.78 -18.65 38.66
CA ASP A 42 10.21 -18.85 38.51
C ASP A 42 10.84 -17.93 37.45
N GLY A 43 10.11 -16.86 37.08
CA GLY A 43 10.52 -15.94 36.04
C GLY A 43 10.44 -16.53 34.64
N ALA A 44 9.79 -17.68 34.43
CA ALA A 44 9.55 -18.30 33.13
C ALA A 44 8.04 -18.49 32.83
N SER A 45 7.18 -17.63 33.39
CA SER A 45 5.73 -17.78 33.21
C SER A 45 5.21 -17.05 31.96
N GLY A 46 4.50 -17.79 31.11
CA GLY A 46 3.87 -17.28 29.89
C GLY A 46 2.45 -16.78 30.08
N PHE A 47 1.92 -16.08 29.07
CA PHE A 47 0.54 -15.54 29.12
C PHE A 47 -0.54 -16.62 29.17
N LYS A 48 -0.35 -17.69 28.40
CA LYS A 48 -1.18 -18.87 28.32
C LYS A 48 -0.30 -20.06 27.95
N GLY A 49 -0.51 -21.22 28.57
CA GLY A 49 0.25 -22.44 28.29
C GLY A 49 0.66 -23.19 29.55
N GLU A 50 1.49 -24.22 29.38
CA GLU A 50 1.99 -25.06 30.48
C GLU A 50 2.77 -24.25 31.54
N SER A 51 3.44 -23.17 31.13
CA SER A 51 4.20 -22.26 32.00
C SER A 51 3.34 -21.17 32.64
N SER A 52 2.08 -21.00 32.22
CA SER A 52 1.26 -19.89 32.67
C SER A 52 0.65 -20.15 34.04
N ILE A 53 0.71 -19.16 34.92
CA ILE A 53 0.01 -19.17 36.21
C ILE A 53 -1.31 -18.40 36.20
N PHE A 54 -1.66 -17.77 35.06
CA PHE A 54 -2.92 -17.04 34.93
C PHE A 54 -4.07 -17.97 34.57
N ASP A 55 -5.24 -17.75 35.17
CA ASP A 55 -6.51 -18.24 34.65
C ASP A 55 -7.09 -17.30 33.56
N ASP A 56 -8.31 -17.59 33.07
CA ASP A 56 -8.96 -16.78 32.03
C ASP A 56 -9.27 -15.36 32.51
N ASP A 57 -9.68 -15.19 33.77
CA ASP A 57 -10.05 -13.89 34.35
C ASP A 57 -8.81 -13.02 34.56
N GLN A 58 -7.72 -13.59 35.07
CA GLN A 58 -6.43 -12.91 35.26
C GLN A 58 -5.79 -12.49 33.93
N ARG A 59 -5.95 -13.30 32.87
CA ARG A 59 -5.53 -12.89 31.52
C ARG A 59 -6.31 -11.68 31.02
N LEU A 60 -7.62 -11.67 31.22
CA LEU A 60 -8.47 -10.53 30.84
C LEU A 60 -8.12 -9.28 31.67
N GLU A 61 -7.88 -9.44 32.97
CA GLU A 61 -7.42 -8.35 33.85
C GLU A 61 -6.07 -7.77 33.38
N TYR A 62 -5.11 -8.64 33.03
CA TYR A 62 -3.82 -8.21 32.48
C TYR A 62 -4.02 -7.36 31.20
N LEU A 63 -4.86 -7.81 30.27
CA LEU A 63 -5.15 -7.07 29.04
C LEU A 63 -5.83 -5.73 29.31
N THR A 64 -6.76 -5.69 30.27
CA THR A 64 -7.43 -4.46 30.72
C THR A 64 -6.42 -3.45 31.27
N ASN A 65 -5.52 -3.92 32.14
CA ASN A 65 -4.47 -3.10 32.73
C ASN A 65 -3.45 -2.62 31.69
N TYR A 66 -3.06 -3.48 30.74
CA TYR A 66 -2.22 -3.10 29.62
C TYR A 66 -2.88 -2.00 28.79
N ALA A 67 -4.15 -2.16 28.42
CA ALA A 67 -4.83 -1.20 27.58
C ALA A 67 -4.93 0.18 28.26
N ARG A 68 -5.32 0.21 29.55
CA ARG A 68 -5.35 1.45 30.33
C ARG A 68 -3.99 2.15 30.30
N TYR A 69 -2.92 1.45 30.67
CA TYR A 69 -1.59 2.03 30.70
C TYR A 69 -1.12 2.48 29.31
N ALA A 70 -1.31 1.64 28.28
CA ALA A 70 -0.85 1.90 26.92
C ALA A 70 -1.53 3.14 26.32
N THR A 71 -2.84 3.28 26.50
CA THR A 71 -3.58 4.43 25.95
C THR A 71 -3.13 5.76 26.56
N GLU A 72 -2.77 5.77 27.84
CA GLU A 72 -2.18 6.94 28.52
C GLU A 72 -0.73 7.18 28.04
N TYR A 73 0.10 6.14 28.03
CA TYR A 73 1.50 6.21 27.59
C TYR A 73 1.64 6.74 26.15
N PHE A 74 0.76 6.32 25.25
CA PHE A 74 0.74 6.76 23.85
C PHE A 74 -0.06 8.05 23.62
N ASN A 75 -0.69 8.60 24.66
CA ASN A 75 -1.53 9.81 24.61
C ASN A 75 -2.69 9.71 23.59
N ASP A 76 -3.44 8.60 23.66
CA ASP A 76 -4.62 8.30 22.83
C ASP A 76 -5.68 7.56 23.64
N THR A 77 -6.14 8.16 24.75
CA THR A 77 -7.10 7.56 25.71
C THR A 77 -8.46 7.22 25.10
N LEU A 78 -8.85 7.90 24.02
CA LEU A 78 -10.10 7.66 23.30
C LEU A 78 -9.95 6.69 22.13
N MET A 79 -8.71 6.33 21.75
CA MET A 79 -8.40 5.51 20.58
C MET A 79 -9.14 5.97 19.32
N ASN A 80 -9.05 7.28 19.04
CA ASN A 80 -9.74 7.93 17.92
C ASN A 80 -8.82 8.78 17.04
N LYS A 81 -7.51 8.67 17.23
CA LYS A 81 -6.53 9.38 16.41
C LYS A 81 -6.37 8.73 15.05
N LYS A 82 -6.60 9.49 13.98
CA LYS A 82 -6.20 9.10 12.63
C LYS A 82 -4.69 9.17 12.49
N VAL A 83 -4.09 8.15 11.88
CA VAL A 83 -2.63 8.11 11.66
C VAL A 83 -2.21 9.18 10.64
N VAL A 84 -2.92 9.24 9.51
CA VAL A 84 -2.76 10.25 8.46
C VAL A 84 -4.14 10.56 7.89
N SER A 85 -4.47 11.84 7.77
CA SER A 85 -5.69 12.29 7.10
C SER A 85 -5.51 12.38 5.58
N LEU A 86 -6.62 12.36 4.84
CA LEU A 86 -6.57 12.52 3.37
C LEU A 86 -6.07 13.92 2.97
N GLU A 87 -6.38 14.95 3.76
CA GLU A 87 -5.89 16.31 3.55
C GLU A 87 -4.36 16.38 3.66
N GLN A 88 -3.77 15.80 4.71
CA GLN A 88 -2.32 15.71 4.86
C GLN A 88 -1.68 14.98 3.67
N ALA A 89 -2.31 13.92 3.17
CA ALA A 89 -1.82 13.19 2.02
C ALA A 89 -1.91 14.01 0.71
N ARG A 90 -2.97 14.81 0.52
CA ARG A 90 -3.09 15.75 -0.61
C ARG A 90 -2.02 16.83 -0.55
N GLU A 91 -1.76 17.42 0.61
CA GLU A 91 -0.68 18.40 0.77
C GLU A 91 0.69 17.76 0.52
N ARG A 92 0.90 16.52 0.98
CA ARG A 92 2.14 15.80 0.70
C ARG A 92 2.30 15.46 -0.79
N LEU A 93 1.22 15.07 -1.47
CA LEU A 93 1.23 14.76 -2.90
C LEU A 93 1.70 15.96 -3.73
N LYS A 94 1.32 17.19 -3.37
CA LYS A 94 1.80 18.43 -4.03
C LYS A 94 3.32 18.60 -3.99
N THR A 95 4.00 17.96 -3.04
CA THR A 95 5.47 18.00 -2.92
C THR A 95 6.17 16.90 -3.70
N ILE A 96 5.43 15.93 -4.25
CA ILE A 96 5.99 14.89 -5.10
C ILE A 96 6.35 15.52 -6.45
N LYS A 97 7.63 15.48 -6.77
CA LYS A 97 8.14 16.02 -8.03
C LYS A 97 7.74 15.10 -9.18
N PRO A 98 7.14 15.63 -10.27
CA PRO A 98 6.77 14.82 -11.43
C PRO A 98 8.02 14.36 -12.19
N GLN A 99 7.97 13.15 -12.76
CA GLN A 99 9.06 12.60 -13.55
C GLN A 99 9.53 13.57 -14.67
N PRO A 100 10.84 13.75 -14.88
CA PRO A 100 11.36 14.68 -15.87
C PRO A 100 11.01 14.26 -17.30
N LEU A 101 10.76 15.25 -18.15
CA LEU A 101 10.46 15.02 -19.56
C LEU A 101 11.71 15.17 -20.44
N PRO A 102 11.78 14.47 -21.57
CA PRO A 102 12.76 14.74 -22.63
C PRO A 102 12.58 16.14 -23.23
N SER A 103 13.67 16.69 -23.80
CA SER A 103 13.69 18.01 -24.44
C SER A 103 13.86 17.97 -25.96
N VAL A 104 14.37 16.86 -26.53
CA VAL A 104 14.58 16.69 -27.97
C VAL A 104 13.42 15.92 -28.58
N ARG A 105 13.09 14.71 -28.08
CA ARG A 105 11.83 14.08 -28.45
C ARG A 105 10.68 14.83 -27.83
N LYS A 106 9.58 14.93 -28.57
CA LYS A 106 8.37 15.54 -28.05
C LYS A 106 7.50 14.46 -27.40
N ARG A 107 7.41 14.49 -26.08
CA ARG A 107 6.44 13.69 -25.32
C ARG A 107 5.15 14.47 -25.16
N LEU A 108 4.04 13.91 -25.63
CA LEU A 108 2.70 14.48 -25.50
C LEU A 108 1.91 13.70 -24.46
N MET A 109 1.41 14.42 -23.45
CA MET A 109 0.48 13.89 -22.45
C MET A 109 -0.93 14.38 -22.78
N GLY A 110 -1.91 13.49 -22.60
CA GLY A 110 -3.30 13.75 -22.98
C GLY A 110 -4.13 14.46 -21.93
N SER A 111 -5.07 15.30 -22.37
CA SER A 111 -6.23 15.72 -21.58
C SER A 111 -7.36 14.77 -21.89
N TRP A 112 -7.68 13.88 -20.95
CA TRP A 112 -8.59 12.78 -21.20
C TRP A 112 -10.01 13.12 -20.78
N LYS A 113 -10.96 12.73 -21.61
CA LYS A 113 -12.37 12.64 -21.25
C LYS A 113 -12.76 11.17 -21.08
N ALA A 114 -13.59 10.86 -20.10
CA ALA A 114 -14.04 9.52 -19.76
C ALA A 114 -15.57 9.40 -19.74
N TYR A 115 -16.07 8.24 -20.18
CA TYR A 115 -17.47 7.88 -20.06
C TYR A 115 -17.62 6.37 -19.83
N GLY A 116 -18.44 5.99 -18.86
CA GLY A 116 -18.83 4.61 -18.60
C GLY A 116 -20.10 4.27 -19.38
N PHE A 117 -20.09 3.19 -20.17
CA PHE A 117 -21.25 2.82 -20.96
C PHE A 117 -21.48 1.31 -21.02
N LYS A 118 -22.76 0.93 -20.97
CA LYS A 118 -23.25 -0.41 -21.29
C LYS A 118 -24.55 -0.32 -22.11
N PRO A 119 -24.89 -1.36 -22.89
CA PRO A 119 -26.17 -1.42 -23.60
C PRO A 119 -27.36 -1.17 -22.66
N GLY A 120 -28.33 -0.36 -23.10
CA GLY A 120 -29.52 -0.03 -22.33
C GLY A 120 -29.39 1.16 -21.35
N LYS A 121 -28.17 1.66 -21.06
CA LYS A 121 -27.95 2.80 -20.14
C LYS A 121 -28.76 4.04 -20.54
N LYS A 122 -28.75 4.40 -21.82
CA LYS A 122 -29.46 5.58 -22.35
C LYS A 122 -30.97 5.50 -22.12
N GLU A 123 -31.55 4.35 -22.43
CA GLU A 123 -32.99 4.10 -22.24
C GLU A 123 -33.37 4.07 -20.76
N ALA A 124 -32.54 3.47 -19.91
CA ALA A 124 -32.76 3.45 -18.47
C ALA A 124 -32.74 4.87 -17.85
N VAL A 125 -31.75 5.69 -18.22
CA VAL A 125 -31.65 7.09 -17.74
C VAL A 125 -32.81 7.94 -18.26
N LYS A 126 -33.21 7.77 -19.53
CA LYS A 126 -34.37 8.46 -20.09
C LYS A 126 -35.64 8.11 -19.33
N ASN A 127 -35.94 6.81 -19.15
CA ASN A 127 -37.14 6.37 -18.42
C ASN A 127 -37.16 6.89 -16.97
N ARG A 128 -35.99 7.00 -16.34
CA ARG A 128 -35.85 7.61 -15.02
C ARG A 128 -36.16 9.11 -15.04
N ILE A 129 -35.61 9.88 -15.98
CA ILE A 129 -35.88 11.32 -16.10
C ILE A 129 -37.37 11.56 -16.42
N ASP A 130 -37.94 10.76 -17.32
CA ASP A 130 -39.37 10.80 -17.67
C ASP A 130 -40.24 10.49 -16.43
N TYR A 131 -39.83 9.54 -15.58
CA TYR A 131 -40.48 9.29 -14.29
C TYR A 131 -40.48 10.53 -13.40
N TYR A 132 -39.33 11.18 -13.19
CA TYR A 132 -39.26 12.41 -12.39
C TYR A 132 -40.15 13.53 -12.94
N ASN A 133 -40.11 13.76 -14.26
CA ASN A 133 -40.94 14.76 -14.94
C ASN A 133 -42.45 14.43 -14.93
N SER A 134 -42.82 13.17 -14.68
CA SER A 134 -44.22 12.77 -14.51
C SER A 134 -44.81 13.12 -13.14
N LEU A 135 -43.95 13.42 -12.14
CA LEU A 135 -44.37 13.76 -10.79
C LEU A 135 -44.88 15.21 -10.73
N GLN A 136 -45.98 15.41 -9.99
CA GLN A 136 -46.62 16.73 -9.91
C GLN A 136 -45.67 17.79 -9.31
N GLY A 137 -45.43 18.87 -10.07
CA GLY A 137 -44.61 20.00 -9.63
C GLY A 137 -43.11 19.67 -9.52
N VAL A 138 -42.65 18.64 -10.24
CA VAL A 138 -41.24 18.24 -10.33
C VAL A 138 -40.78 18.39 -11.78
N SER A 139 -39.57 18.87 -11.99
CA SER A 139 -38.91 18.85 -13.29
C SER A 139 -37.42 18.54 -13.15
N VAL A 140 -36.85 17.89 -14.15
CA VAL A 140 -35.41 17.72 -14.31
C VAL A 140 -34.93 18.68 -15.41
N GLU A 141 -34.11 19.64 -15.02
CA GLU A 141 -33.57 20.70 -15.89
C GLU A 141 -32.10 20.90 -15.55
N ASP A 142 -31.24 20.99 -16.59
CA ASP A 142 -29.80 21.25 -16.45
C ASP A 142 -29.08 20.36 -15.42
N GLY A 143 -29.33 19.04 -15.45
CA GLY A 143 -28.68 18.09 -14.54
C GLY A 143 -29.15 18.19 -13.09
N SER A 144 -30.29 18.81 -12.83
CA SER A 144 -30.82 18.99 -11.46
C SER A 144 -32.32 18.73 -11.38
N LEU A 145 -32.73 18.09 -10.29
CA LEU A 145 -34.13 17.91 -9.94
C LEU A 145 -34.67 19.16 -9.23
N THR A 146 -35.65 19.81 -9.84
CA THR A 146 -36.37 20.96 -9.27
C THR A 146 -37.72 20.51 -8.72
N ILE A 147 -38.00 20.83 -7.46
CA ILE A 147 -39.30 20.61 -6.82
C ILE A 147 -39.93 21.96 -6.48
N GLN A 148 -41.14 22.20 -6.96
CA GLN A 148 -41.87 23.45 -6.74
C GLN A 148 -42.35 23.58 -5.28
N PRO A 149 -42.61 24.81 -4.78
CA PRO A 149 -43.17 25.00 -3.44
C PRO A 149 -44.49 24.25 -3.23
N LYS A 150 -44.73 23.85 -1.98
CA LYS A 150 -45.92 23.13 -1.49
C LYS A 150 -46.15 21.76 -2.14
N GLN A 151 -45.09 21.14 -2.67
CA GLN A 151 -45.14 19.79 -3.21
C GLN A 151 -44.65 18.76 -2.18
N ARG A 152 -45.21 17.56 -2.30
CA ARG A 152 -44.77 16.35 -1.57
C ARG A 152 -44.44 15.29 -2.61
N VAL A 153 -43.18 14.89 -2.65
CA VAL A 153 -42.65 13.88 -3.57
C VAL A 153 -42.23 12.67 -2.76
N VAL A 154 -42.57 11.47 -3.21
CA VAL A 154 -42.12 10.21 -2.60
C VAL A 154 -41.35 9.43 -3.64
N LEU A 155 -40.10 9.12 -3.32
CA LEU A 155 -39.20 8.33 -4.15
C LEU A 155 -39.12 6.94 -3.53
N ASP A 156 -39.77 5.97 -4.17
CA ASP A 156 -39.72 4.58 -3.76
C ASP A 156 -38.47 3.89 -4.32
N PHE A 157 -37.88 3.01 -3.52
CA PHE A 157 -36.74 2.19 -3.90
C PHE A 157 -36.84 0.80 -3.28
N LYS A 158 -35.98 -0.13 -3.73
CA LYS A 158 -35.94 -1.49 -3.20
C LYS A 158 -35.75 -1.46 -1.67
N LYS A 159 -36.58 -2.21 -0.97
CA LYS A 159 -36.53 -2.39 0.49
C LYS A 159 -35.11 -2.62 1.02
N GLN A 160 -34.76 -1.89 2.08
CA GLN A 160 -33.55 -2.04 2.88
C GLN A 160 -33.93 -2.43 4.32
N ASP A 161 -33.42 -3.55 4.82
CA ASP A 161 -33.82 -4.14 6.12
C ASP A 161 -32.65 -4.37 7.09
N TRP A 162 -31.42 -4.01 6.70
CA TRP A 162 -30.25 -4.15 7.55
C TRP A 162 -29.53 -2.82 7.79
N ARG A 163 -28.65 -2.42 6.89
CA ARG A 163 -27.90 -1.16 6.96
C ARG A 163 -27.90 -0.49 5.61
N MET A 164 -27.98 0.83 5.61
CA MET A 164 -27.96 1.62 4.38
C MET A 164 -27.34 2.99 4.61
N SER A 165 -26.86 3.58 3.52
CA SER A 165 -26.49 4.99 3.43
C SER A 165 -27.30 5.62 2.32
N LEU A 166 -27.86 6.81 2.55
CA LEU A 166 -28.49 7.64 1.53
C LEU A 166 -27.91 9.04 1.60
N GLN A 167 -27.37 9.52 0.48
CA GLN A 167 -26.79 10.85 0.34
C GLN A 167 -27.47 11.60 -0.79
N TRP A 168 -27.62 12.91 -0.64
CA TRP A 168 -28.05 13.80 -1.70
C TRP A 168 -27.44 15.18 -1.50
N GLN A 169 -27.29 15.92 -2.59
CA GLN A 169 -26.84 17.30 -2.54
C GLN A 169 -27.98 18.25 -2.88
N VAL A 170 -28.22 19.23 -2.02
CA VAL A 170 -29.35 20.16 -2.13
C VAL A 170 -28.88 21.61 -2.08
N LEU A 171 -29.48 22.46 -2.91
CA LEU A 171 -29.19 23.89 -2.91
C LEU A 171 -29.96 24.58 -1.77
N ILE A 172 -29.23 25.10 -0.78
CA ILE A 172 -29.81 25.78 0.38
C ILE A 172 -29.63 27.29 0.26
N GLY A 173 -30.73 28.03 0.40
CA GLY A 173 -30.77 29.48 0.53
C GLY A 173 -31.34 29.92 1.89
N PRO A 174 -31.34 31.25 2.17
CA PRO A 174 -31.78 31.79 3.47
C PRO A 174 -33.23 31.42 3.84
N ASP A 175 -34.10 31.31 2.83
CA ASP A 175 -35.53 31.02 2.98
C ASP A 175 -35.89 29.58 2.62
N SER A 176 -34.90 28.67 2.52
CA SER A 176 -35.15 27.27 2.19
C SER A 176 -35.96 26.57 3.27
N VAL A 177 -37.15 26.10 2.90
CA VAL A 177 -38.03 25.31 3.75
C VAL A 177 -38.23 23.95 3.11
N PHE A 178 -37.75 22.91 3.77
CA PHE A 178 -37.89 21.54 3.31
C PHE A 178 -37.92 20.56 4.47
N LYS A 179 -38.42 19.36 4.18
CA LYS A 179 -38.37 18.20 5.07
C LYS A 179 -38.07 16.96 4.25
N PHE A 180 -37.06 16.21 4.68
CA PHE A 180 -36.74 14.88 4.16
C PHE A 180 -37.15 13.83 5.19
N LYS A 181 -37.91 12.83 4.79
CA LYS A 181 -38.37 11.72 5.64
C LYS A 181 -37.95 10.39 4.98
N LEU A 182 -37.15 9.59 5.67
CA LEU A 182 -36.70 8.27 5.21
C LEU A 182 -37.52 7.18 5.91
N GLY A 183 -38.49 6.61 5.20
CA GLY A 183 -39.51 5.74 5.80
C GLY A 183 -40.06 6.36 7.10
N ASP A 184 -40.34 5.55 8.11
CA ASP A 184 -40.72 6.05 9.44
C ASP A 184 -39.54 6.22 10.41
N ALA A 185 -38.30 6.07 9.92
CA ALA A 185 -37.11 6.02 10.76
C ALA A 185 -36.47 7.38 11.03
N ALA A 186 -36.28 8.21 10.00
CA ALA A 186 -35.50 9.44 10.14
C ALA A 186 -36.19 10.63 9.49
N VAL A 187 -36.12 11.79 10.16
CA VAL A 187 -36.61 13.06 9.65
C VAL A 187 -35.50 14.11 9.74
N ILE A 188 -35.28 14.81 8.64
CA ILE A 188 -34.32 15.91 8.51
C ILE A 188 -35.10 17.14 8.06
N ASN A 189 -35.20 18.12 8.95
CA ASN A 189 -35.88 19.37 8.64
C ASN A 189 -34.85 20.44 8.25
N SER A 190 -35.26 21.45 7.47
CA SER A 190 -34.38 22.59 7.17
C SER A 190 -33.90 23.31 8.44
N SER A 191 -34.63 23.21 9.55
CA SER A 191 -34.20 23.71 10.87
C SER A 191 -32.92 23.05 11.39
N ASP A 192 -32.67 21.80 11.02
CA ASP A 192 -31.50 21.02 11.47
C ASP A 192 -30.21 21.47 10.75
N ILE A 193 -30.34 22.25 9.66
CA ILE A 193 -29.26 22.62 8.74
C ILE A 193 -29.12 24.16 8.62
N LYS A 194 -29.77 24.92 9.51
CA LYS A 194 -29.75 26.40 9.49
C LYS A 194 -28.31 26.93 9.47
N SER A 195 -28.11 28.06 8.77
CA SER A 195 -26.85 28.83 8.61
C SER A 195 -25.89 28.43 7.47
N LEU A 196 -26.31 27.55 6.56
CA LEU A 196 -25.57 27.24 5.33
C LEU A 196 -26.19 27.94 4.11
N SER A 197 -25.36 28.23 3.11
CA SER A 197 -25.78 28.77 1.82
C SER A 197 -25.02 28.07 0.69
N GLY A 198 -25.72 27.72 -0.38
CA GLY A 198 -25.15 27.01 -1.53
C GLY A 198 -25.45 25.51 -1.50
N TRP A 199 -24.81 24.77 -2.40
CA TRP A 199 -24.90 23.33 -2.48
C TRP A 199 -24.38 22.69 -1.19
N THR A 200 -25.21 21.83 -0.61
CA THR A 200 -24.96 21.20 0.68
C THR A 200 -25.20 19.71 0.58
N ASP A 201 -24.18 18.92 0.92
CA ASP A 201 -24.26 17.46 0.99
C ASP A 201 -24.93 17.04 2.30
N ILE A 202 -25.98 16.24 2.18
CA ILE A 202 -26.65 15.60 3.31
C ILE A 202 -26.50 14.09 3.14
N LYS A 203 -25.97 13.41 4.16
CA LYS A 203 -25.86 11.96 4.19
C LYS A 203 -26.49 11.40 5.45
N VAL A 204 -27.32 10.38 5.28
CA VAL A 204 -27.96 9.65 6.38
C VAL A 204 -27.50 8.19 6.34
N GLU A 205 -26.94 7.71 7.44
CA GLU A 205 -26.62 6.30 7.61
C GLU A 205 -27.62 5.70 8.58
N LEU A 206 -28.32 4.63 8.17
CA LEU A 206 -29.36 3.99 8.97
C LEU A 206 -28.92 2.56 9.35
N ASP A 207 -29.06 2.25 10.63
CA ASP A 207 -28.89 0.91 11.19
C ASP A 207 -30.26 0.42 11.68
N VAL A 208 -30.92 -0.40 10.85
CA VAL A 208 -32.24 -0.97 11.12
C VAL A 208 -32.16 -1.97 12.27
N VAL A 209 -31.04 -2.67 12.45
CA VAL A 209 -30.89 -3.62 13.57
C VAL A 209 -30.94 -2.90 14.91
N ASN A 210 -30.23 -1.79 15.00
CA ASN A 210 -30.13 -1.00 16.23
C ASN A 210 -31.24 0.05 16.36
N GLN A 211 -32.03 0.29 15.30
CA GLN A 211 -33.05 1.34 15.24
C GLN A 211 -32.43 2.73 15.53
N ARG A 212 -31.30 3.00 14.86
CA ARG A 212 -30.48 4.20 15.04
C ARG A 212 -30.01 4.76 13.70
N TYR A 213 -29.82 6.08 13.63
CA TYR A 213 -29.28 6.72 12.44
C TYR A 213 -28.26 7.81 12.77
N ASN A 214 -27.36 8.06 11.81
CA ASN A 214 -26.46 9.20 11.79
C ASN A 214 -26.93 10.18 10.71
N VAL A 215 -26.66 11.48 10.91
CA VAL A 215 -26.79 12.51 9.86
C VAL A 215 -25.49 13.27 9.76
N TYR A 216 -25.01 13.42 8.53
CA TYR A 216 -23.86 14.23 8.17
C TYR A 216 -24.28 15.37 7.24
N VAL A 217 -23.70 16.54 7.46
CA VAL A 217 -23.87 17.73 6.62
C VAL A 217 -22.48 18.22 6.22
N ASN A 218 -22.17 18.23 4.92
CA ASN A 218 -20.83 18.53 4.39
C ASN A 218 -19.74 17.73 5.13
N ASP A 219 -19.94 16.41 5.24
CA ASP A 219 -19.12 15.44 5.97
C ASP A 219 -19.00 15.64 7.50
N LYS A 220 -19.68 16.64 8.08
CA LYS A 220 -19.71 16.86 9.53
C LYS A 220 -20.88 16.11 10.16
N LEU A 221 -20.61 15.28 11.14
CA LEU A 221 -21.64 14.57 11.91
C LEU A 221 -22.47 15.57 12.73
N VAL A 222 -23.79 15.63 12.49
CA VAL A 222 -24.73 16.54 13.19
C VAL A 222 -25.76 15.80 14.05
N LYS A 223 -26.09 14.55 13.71
CA LYS A 223 -26.83 13.62 14.58
C LYS A 223 -26.00 12.35 14.71
N ASP A 224 -25.57 12.02 15.92
CA ASP A 224 -24.74 10.85 16.21
C ASP A 224 -25.57 9.72 16.81
N PHE A 225 -25.82 8.69 16.01
CA PHE A 225 -26.44 7.42 16.39
C PHE A 225 -27.70 7.58 17.26
N VAL A 226 -28.62 8.43 16.79
CA VAL A 226 -29.86 8.78 17.51
C VAL A 226 -30.98 7.78 17.20
N PRO A 227 -31.96 7.59 18.12
CA PRO A 227 -33.12 6.74 17.90
C PRO A 227 -33.90 7.06 16.62
N PHE A 228 -34.41 6.03 15.96
CA PHE A 228 -35.45 6.21 14.95
C PHE A 228 -36.66 6.93 15.56
N GLU A 229 -37.31 7.77 14.74
CA GLU A 229 -38.56 8.45 15.12
C GLU A 229 -39.65 7.43 15.47
N ASN A 230 -39.80 6.39 14.64
CA ASN A 230 -40.63 5.22 14.92
C ASN A 230 -39.86 3.93 14.60
N LYS A 231 -40.18 2.87 15.35
CA LYS A 231 -39.62 1.55 15.06
C LYS A 231 -40.11 1.05 13.71
N THR A 232 -39.19 0.57 12.88
CA THR A 232 -39.51 -0.03 11.58
C THR A 232 -38.53 -1.17 11.27
N GLN A 233 -39.00 -2.19 10.57
CA GLN A 233 -38.16 -3.31 10.13
C GLN A 233 -37.52 -3.06 8.77
N GLU A 234 -37.93 -2.00 8.07
CA GLU A 234 -37.45 -1.72 6.73
C GLU A 234 -37.60 -0.25 6.33
N ILE A 235 -36.81 0.15 5.34
CA ILE A 235 -36.84 1.46 4.69
C ILE A 235 -36.92 1.23 3.19
N SER A 236 -37.89 1.86 2.54
CA SER A 236 -38.15 1.68 1.10
C SER A 236 -38.47 2.98 0.37
N SER A 237 -38.43 4.13 1.05
CA SER A 237 -38.80 5.40 0.44
C SER A 237 -38.06 6.60 1.03
N LEU A 238 -37.81 7.60 0.19
CA LEU A 238 -37.44 8.96 0.56
C LEU A 238 -38.60 9.90 0.22
N GLU A 239 -39.22 10.49 1.23
CA GLU A 239 -40.24 11.52 1.08
C GLU A 239 -39.60 12.91 1.20
N ILE A 240 -39.85 13.77 0.22
CA ILE A 240 -39.37 15.14 0.11
C ILE A 240 -40.57 16.07 0.15
N THR A 241 -40.66 16.90 1.18
CA THR A 241 -41.66 17.97 1.27
C THR A 241 -40.97 19.31 1.05
N ALA A 242 -41.36 20.03 0.00
CA ALA A 242 -40.79 21.32 -0.37
C ALA A 242 -41.72 22.45 0.07
N GLY A 243 -41.34 23.22 1.10
CA GLY A 243 -42.05 24.43 1.52
C GLY A 243 -41.69 25.65 0.67
N SER A 244 -40.45 25.68 0.16
CA SER A 244 -39.93 26.60 -0.85
C SER A 244 -39.52 25.83 -2.12
N LYS A 245 -39.11 26.52 -3.19
CA LYS A 245 -38.48 25.86 -4.35
C LYS A 245 -37.22 25.12 -3.85
N LEU A 246 -37.03 23.88 -4.29
CA LEU A 246 -35.88 23.05 -3.95
C LEU A 246 -35.17 22.60 -5.23
N GLN A 247 -33.84 22.59 -5.21
CA GLN A 247 -33.02 21.98 -6.27
C GLN A 247 -32.12 20.92 -5.64
N ILE A 248 -32.08 19.75 -6.26
CA ILE A 248 -31.26 18.61 -5.84
C ILE A 248 -30.38 18.22 -7.03
N ASP A 249 -29.08 18.18 -6.81
CA ASP A 249 -28.07 17.89 -7.83
C ASP A 249 -27.86 16.39 -8.01
N ASN A 250 -27.94 15.62 -6.92
CA ASN A 250 -27.82 14.17 -6.98
C ASN A 250 -28.50 13.50 -5.78
N ILE A 251 -28.86 12.22 -5.96
CA ILE A 251 -29.33 11.30 -4.92
C ILE A 251 -28.64 9.95 -5.12
N TRP A 252 -27.93 9.48 -4.10
CA TRP A 252 -27.20 8.22 -4.16
C TRP A 252 -27.39 7.41 -2.88
N GLY A 253 -27.88 6.18 -3.03
CA GLY A 253 -28.21 5.30 -1.93
C GLY A 253 -27.61 3.91 -2.09
N VAL A 254 -26.91 3.47 -1.05
CA VAL A 254 -26.22 2.18 -0.98
C VAL A 254 -26.78 1.37 0.18
N GLY A 255 -27.24 0.16 -0.15
CA GLY A 255 -27.71 -0.84 0.78
C GLY A 255 -26.64 -1.87 1.09
N TYR A 256 -26.69 -2.42 2.28
CA TYR A 256 -25.87 -3.55 2.69
C TYR A 256 -26.79 -4.69 3.11
N ALA A 257 -26.47 -5.91 2.67
CA ALA A 257 -27.28 -7.09 2.96
C ALA A 257 -26.40 -8.22 3.50
N LYS A 258 -26.90 -8.92 4.53
CA LYS A 258 -26.36 -10.23 4.94
C LYS A 258 -27.01 -11.29 4.05
N ASP A 259 -26.64 -11.38 2.78
CA ASP A 259 -27.28 -12.37 1.91
C ASP A 259 -26.82 -13.80 2.25
N TYR A 260 -27.78 -14.72 2.30
CA TYR A 260 -27.69 -16.12 2.74
C TYR A 260 -27.85 -17.09 1.55
N THR A 261 -27.57 -16.66 0.32
CA THR A 261 -27.85 -17.44 -0.89
C THR A 261 -26.62 -18.14 -1.46
N ASP A 262 -26.37 -19.36 -0.98
CA ASP A 262 -26.12 -20.52 -1.86
C ASP A 262 -26.67 -21.84 -1.30
N GLY A 263 -27.43 -21.81 -0.19
CA GLY A 263 -27.92 -23.05 0.41
C GLY A 263 -26.81 -23.97 0.95
N THR A 264 -25.56 -23.49 1.04
CA THR A 264 -24.55 -24.16 1.86
C THR A 264 -24.83 -23.85 3.32
N ARG A 265 -24.98 -24.93 4.09
CA ARG A 265 -25.38 -24.93 5.50
C ARG A 265 -24.27 -24.41 6.42
N ASP A 266 -23.93 -23.13 6.31
CA ASP A 266 -23.35 -22.41 7.43
C ASP A 266 -23.86 -20.97 7.39
N LEU A 267 -24.72 -20.61 8.34
CA LEU A 267 -25.23 -19.25 8.63
C LEU A 267 -24.10 -18.25 9.01
N HIS A 268 -22.85 -18.66 8.76
CA HIS A 268 -21.57 -18.09 9.09
C HIS A 268 -20.55 -18.45 7.99
N SER A 269 -20.86 -18.21 6.71
CA SER A 269 -19.78 -18.06 5.73
C SER A 269 -18.92 -16.87 6.19
N ARG A 270 -17.95 -17.15 7.05
CA ARG A 270 -17.07 -16.15 7.68
C ARG A 270 -16.29 -15.33 6.64
N ASP A 271 -16.26 -15.84 5.41
CA ASP A 271 -15.47 -15.36 4.30
C ASP A 271 -16.17 -14.24 3.50
N ILE A 272 -17.49 -14.01 3.68
CA ILE A 272 -18.23 -12.88 3.09
C ILE A 272 -19.14 -12.24 4.16
N PRO A 273 -18.76 -11.10 4.77
CA PRO A 273 -19.49 -10.55 5.90
C PRO A 273 -20.83 -9.90 5.52
N PHE A 274 -20.90 -9.31 4.33
CA PHE A 274 -22.10 -8.71 3.74
C PHE A 274 -21.84 -8.31 2.28
N LEU A 275 -22.93 -8.14 1.53
CA LEU A 275 -22.94 -7.62 0.17
C LEU A 275 -23.22 -6.12 0.16
N ILE A 276 -22.73 -5.45 -0.88
CA ILE A 276 -22.96 -4.03 -1.16
C ILE A 276 -23.87 -3.95 -2.39
N ASN A 277 -24.89 -3.10 -2.36
CA ASN A 277 -25.76 -2.87 -3.51
C ASN A 277 -26.30 -1.44 -3.55
N THR A 278 -26.05 -0.72 -4.65
CA THR A 278 -26.64 0.58 -4.93
C THR A 278 -28.12 0.41 -5.29
N PHE A 279 -29.02 1.10 -4.59
CA PHE A 279 -30.47 1.00 -4.81
C PHE A 279 -31.07 2.27 -5.45
N ILE A 280 -30.35 3.38 -5.45
CA ILE A 280 -30.67 4.62 -6.18
C ILE A 280 -29.35 5.33 -6.52
N ASP A 281 -29.20 5.85 -7.74
CA ASP A 281 -27.99 6.52 -8.23
C ASP A 281 -28.35 7.52 -9.34
N ASP A 282 -28.82 8.68 -8.92
CA ASP A 282 -29.42 9.68 -9.79
C ASP A 282 -28.64 10.98 -9.70
N ASP A 283 -27.96 11.31 -10.79
CA ASP A 283 -27.25 12.57 -11.06
C ASP A 283 -28.09 13.52 -11.94
N PHE A 284 -29.31 13.10 -12.32
CA PHE A 284 -30.24 13.82 -13.20
C PHE A 284 -29.69 14.22 -14.57
N GLU A 285 -28.49 13.77 -14.90
CA GLU A 285 -27.85 13.98 -16.18
C GLU A 285 -28.43 13.05 -17.24
N THR A 286 -28.47 13.53 -18.48
CA THR A 286 -28.83 12.67 -19.62
C THR A 286 -27.66 11.76 -19.98
N ALA A 287 -27.95 10.49 -20.24
CA ALA A 287 -26.92 9.57 -20.69
C ALA A 287 -26.57 9.81 -22.16
N GLY A 288 -25.29 10.04 -22.43
CA GLY A 288 -24.73 9.97 -23.78
C GLY A 288 -24.80 8.57 -24.38
N ASP A 289 -24.67 8.48 -25.70
CA ASP A 289 -24.38 7.22 -26.40
C ASP A 289 -22.90 7.14 -26.79
N VAL A 290 -22.43 5.99 -27.26
CA VAL A 290 -21.05 5.83 -27.73
C VAL A 290 -21.01 5.57 -29.25
N ASN A 291 -22.06 5.91 -29.99
CA ASN A 291 -22.09 5.62 -31.42
C ASN A 291 -21.16 6.57 -32.19
N GLY A 292 -20.07 6.03 -32.74
CA GLY A 292 -19.06 6.83 -33.43
C GLY A 292 -18.08 7.56 -32.49
N TRP A 293 -17.98 7.13 -31.21
CA TRP A 293 -17.07 7.70 -30.21
C TRP A 293 -15.59 7.78 -30.65
N THR A 294 -15.18 6.94 -31.59
CA THR A 294 -13.85 6.89 -32.22
C THR A 294 -13.60 7.94 -33.30
N LYS A 295 -14.63 8.72 -33.69
CA LYS A 295 -14.54 9.78 -34.70
C LYS A 295 -14.19 11.11 -34.08
N VAL A 296 -13.34 11.91 -34.72
CA VAL A 296 -12.91 13.25 -34.24
C VAL A 296 -14.10 14.18 -33.98
N GLY A 297 -15.13 14.13 -34.84
CA GLY A 297 -16.32 14.97 -34.76
C GLY A 297 -17.41 14.50 -33.79
N TYR A 298 -17.22 13.41 -33.05
CA TYR A 298 -18.18 12.99 -32.01
C TYR A 298 -18.19 14.01 -30.86
N ASP A 299 -19.39 14.38 -30.42
CA ASP A 299 -19.64 15.31 -29.32
C ASP A 299 -19.50 14.60 -27.97
N ASP A 300 -18.38 14.86 -27.28
CA ASP A 300 -18.11 14.38 -25.92
C ASP A 300 -18.21 15.50 -24.87
N SER A 301 -19.01 16.54 -25.14
CA SER A 301 -19.24 17.61 -24.16
C SER A 301 -19.79 17.09 -22.83
N GLY A 302 -20.62 16.04 -22.87
CA GLY A 302 -21.15 15.36 -21.68
C GLY A 302 -20.24 14.30 -21.04
N TRP A 303 -18.98 14.17 -21.48
CA TRP A 303 -18.01 13.24 -20.86
C TRP A 303 -17.19 13.94 -19.78
N ASN A 304 -16.79 13.20 -18.75
CA ASN A 304 -16.06 13.74 -17.61
C ASN A 304 -14.58 13.97 -17.95
N ASN A 305 -14.01 15.12 -17.59
CA ASN A 305 -12.55 15.30 -17.65
C ASN A 305 -11.87 14.45 -16.56
N VAL A 306 -10.83 13.71 -16.92
CA VAL A 306 -10.10 12.83 -16.00
C VAL A 306 -8.60 12.92 -16.24
N GLU A 307 -7.83 12.62 -15.20
CA GLU A 307 -6.39 12.37 -15.30
C GLU A 307 -6.14 10.85 -15.25
N LEU A 308 -5.15 10.40 -16.03
CA LEU A 308 -4.70 9.02 -15.98
C LEU A 308 -3.59 8.84 -14.94
N PRO A 309 -3.54 7.71 -14.22
CA PRO A 309 -4.40 6.54 -14.40
C PRO A 309 -5.81 6.75 -13.82
N TYR A 310 -6.81 6.14 -14.46
CA TYR A 310 -8.22 6.28 -14.10
C TYR A 310 -8.93 4.94 -14.02
N ALA A 311 -9.55 4.66 -12.87
CA ALA A 311 -10.27 3.42 -12.60
C ALA A 311 -11.80 3.61 -12.66
N HIS A 312 -12.45 2.68 -13.36
CA HIS A 312 -13.90 2.55 -13.48
C HIS A 312 -14.35 1.19 -12.94
N GLY A 313 -15.66 0.99 -12.78
CA GLY A 313 -16.23 -0.27 -12.28
C GLY A 313 -16.59 -0.25 -10.80
N GLY A 314 -16.57 -1.42 -10.17
CA GLY A 314 -17.29 -1.65 -8.93
C GLY A 314 -18.78 -1.90 -9.17
N GLU A 315 -19.45 -2.29 -8.10
CA GLU A 315 -20.88 -2.56 -8.02
C GLU A 315 -21.75 -1.48 -8.66
N ARG A 316 -21.38 -0.21 -8.45
CA ARG A 316 -22.09 0.94 -8.98
C ARG A 316 -22.09 1.00 -10.51
N TYR A 317 -21.01 0.53 -11.14
CA TYR A 317 -20.80 0.62 -12.59
C TYR A 317 -20.66 -0.76 -13.25
N ARG A 318 -21.37 -1.77 -12.70
CA ARG A 318 -21.38 -3.15 -13.23
C ARG A 318 -21.52 -3.16 -14.74
N GLU A 319 -20.57 -3.80 -15.40
CA GLU A 319 -20.54 -4.10 -16.84
C GLU A 319 -20.41 -2.89 -17.77
N GLU A 320 -20.10 -1.70 -17.23
CA GLU A 320 -19.79 -0.54 -18.07
C GLU A 320 -18.37 -0.61 -18.62
N SER A 321 -18.20 -0.68 -19.94
CA SER A 321 -16.88 -0.40 -20.52
C SER A 321 -16.49 1.06 -20.22
N LEU A 322 -15.21 1.26 -19.90
CA LEU A 322 -14.63 2.60 -19.76
C LEU A 322 -14.18 3.08 -21.14
N TYR A 323 -14.74 4.18 -21.60
CA TYR A 323 -14.35 4.86 -22.83
C TYR A 323 -13.58 6.11 -22.50
N LEU A 324 -12.49 6.35 -23.24
CA LEU A 324 -11.57 7.45 -23.05
C LEU A 324 -11.29 8.13 -24.39
N ARG A 325 -11.30 9.47 -24.42
CA ARG A 325 -10.97 10.27 -25.60
C ARG A 325 -9.95 11.34 -25.25
N ASN A 326 -8.95 11.51 -26.09
CA ASN A 326 -7.95 12.57 -26.00
C ASN A 326 -7.68 13.14 -27.39
N LYS A 327 -7.96 14.44 -27.54
CA LYS A 327 -7.66 15.20 -28.75
C LYS A 327 -6.29 15.85 -28.61
N VAL A 328 -5.42 15.63 -29.59
CA VAL A 328 -4.03 16.07 -29.54
C VAL A 328 -3.51 16.47 -30.90
N VAL A 329 -2.79 17.59 -30.98
CA VAL A 329 -2.06 17.98 -32.18
C VAL A 329 -0.67 17.36 -32.15
N ILE A 330 -0.39 16.49 -33.11
CA ILE A 330 0.86 15.72 -33.17
C ILE A 330 1.76 16.38 -34.22
N PRO A 331 2.97 16.86 -33.87
CA PRO A 331 3.81 17.56 -34.83
C PRO A 331 4.36 16.60 -35.90
N THR A 332 4.68 17.12 -37.09
CA THR A 332 5.42 16.36 -38.10
C THR A 332 6.65 15.66 -37.50
N SER A 333 6.65 14.33 -37.58
CA SER A 333 7.67 13.45 -36.97
C SER A 333 7.94 12.26 -37.89
N LYS A 334 9.10 11.59 -37.73
CA LYS A 334 9.38 10.36 -38.49
C LYS A 334 8.72 9.14 -37.86
N ARG A 335 8.55 9.17 -36.54
CA ARG A 335 7.93 8.11 -35.75
C ARG A 335 7.06 8.71 -34.64
N VAL A 336 5.90 8.10 -34.41
CA VAL A 336 5.00 8.39 -33.28
C VAL A 336 4.66 7.08 -32.60
N GLU A 337 5.03 6.94 -31.34
CA GLU A 337 4.77 5.75 -30.54
C GLU A 337 3.80 6.07 -29.40
N ILE A 338 2.73 5.30 -29.29
CA ILE A 338 1.85 5.35 -28.11
C ILE A 338 2.38 4.39 -27.05
N ASN A 339 2.50 4.90 -25.82
CA ASN A 339 2.93 4.15 -24.66
C ASN A 339 1.82 4.19 -23.61
N ALA A 340 1.38 3.02 -23.16
CA ALA A 340 0.40 2.87 -22.09
C ALA A 340 0.93 1.91 -21.02
N GLU A 341 0.84 2.31 -19.75
CA GLU A 341 1.30 1.47 -18.64
C GLU A 341 0.55 0.15 -18.54
N CYS A 342 -0.75 0.16 -18.83
CA CYS A 342 -1.61 -1.00 -19.02
C CYS A 342 -3.01 -0.55 -19.49
N LEU A 343 -3.76 -1.50 -20.06
CA LEU A 343 -5.22 -1.52 -20.05
C LEU A 343 -5.63 -2.77 -19.28
N ASP A 344 -6.23 -2.64 -18.10
CA ASP A 344 -6.54 -3.77 -17.23
C ASP A 344 -8.06 -3.96 -17.09
N PRO A 345 -8.61 -5.15 -17.40
CA PRO A 345 -7.92 -6.39 -17.79
C PRO A 345 -7.53 -6.49 -19.27
N THR A 346 -8.31 -5.84 -20.14
CA THR A 346 -8.23 -5.88 -21.61
C THR A 346 -8.80 -4.59 -22.18
N GLY A 347 -8.56 -4.32 -23.45
CA GLY A 347 -9.08 -3.12 -24.08
C GLY A 347 -8.60 -2.90 -25.51
N GLU A 348 -8.88 -1.72 -26.02
CA GLU A 348 -8.61 -1.34 -27.40
C GLU A 348 -8.08 0.09 -27.47
N ILE A 349 -7.18 0.34 -28.42
CA ILE A 349 -6.66 1.67 -28.74
C ILE A 349 -6.98 1.98 -30.20
N TRP A 350 -7.51 3.17 -30.42
CA TRP A 350 -7.94 3.69 -31.71
C TRP A 350 -7.27 5.04 -31.99
N VAL A 351 -6.95 5.29 -33.26
CA VAL A 351 -6.44 6.57 -33.74
C VAL A 351 -7.25 6.96 -34.97
N ASN A 352 -7.92 8.11 -34.93
CA ASN A 352 -8.71 8.66 -36.04
C ASN A 352 -9.65 7.62 -36.69
N ASP A 353 -10.52 7.00 -35.87
CA ASP A 353 -11.50 5.98 -36.27
C ASP A 353 -10.90 4.65 -36.78
N ARG A 354 -9.60 4.40 -36.57
CA ARG A 354 -8.93 3.14 -36.94
C ARG A 354 -8.40 2.41 -35.70
N PRO A 355 -8.66 1.09 -35.55
CA PRO A 355 -8.10 0.33 -34.44
C PRO A 355 -6.61 0.12 -34.68
N VAL A 356 -5.78 0.48 -33.70
CA VAL A 356 -4.32 0.35 -33.81
C VAL A 356 -3.76 -0.75 -32.91
N TYR A 357 -4.45 -1.08 -31.81
CA TYR A 357 -4.05 -2.13 -30.89
C TYR A 357 -5.25 -2.72 -30.15
N VAL A 358 -5.20 -4.04 -29.90
CA VAL A 358 -6.16 -4.77 -29.04
C VAL A 358 -5.37 -5.46 -27.95
N ALA A 359 -5.61 -5.07 -26.71
CA ALA A 359 -4.98 -5.64 -25.53
C ALA A 359 -5.79 -6.84 -25.03
N HIS A 360 -5.19 -8.02 -25.05
CA HIS A 360 -5.76 -9.26 -24.49
C HIS A 360 -5.26 -9.55 -23.07
N ASN A 361 -4.50 -8.62 -22.51
CA ASN A 361 -3.86 -8.71 -21.20
C ASN A 361 -3.55 -7.30 -20.70
N ARG A 362 -3.04 -7.23 -19.47
CA ARG A 362 -2.69 -5.99 -18.76
C ARG A 362 -1.21 -5.59 -18.88
N HIS A 363 -0.49 -6.13 -19.86
CA HIS A 363 0.92 -5.80 -20.05
C HIS A 363 1.08 -4.31 -20.40
N PRO A 364 2.24 -3.69 -20.07
CA PRO A 364 2.63 -2.43 -20.69
C PRO A 364 2.62 -2.52 -22.21
N ILE A 365 2.08 -1.48 -22.86
CA ILE A 365 1.85 -1.40 -24.30
C ILE A 365 2.76 -0.33 -24.88
N SER A 366 3.42 -0.64 -25.98
CA SER A 366 4.18 0.30 -26.80
C SER A 366 3.97 -0.05 -28.28
N VAL A 367 3.39 0.87 -29.05
CA VAL A 367 2.94 0.63 -30.44
C VAL A 367 3.25 1.83 -31.32
N ASP A 368 3.84 1.57 -32.49
CA ASP A 368 4.02 2.57 -33.54
C ASP A 368 2.68 2.91 -34.19
N ILE A 369 2.26 4.17 -34.09
CA ILE A 369 1.02 4.68 -34.67
C ILE A 369 1.24 5.65 -35.83
N THR A 370 2.48 5.84 -36.29
CA THR A 370 2.87 6.85 -37.29
C THR A 370 1.94 6.90 -38.50
N ARG A 371 1.60 5.73 -39.06
CA ARG A 371 0.74 5.60 -40.27
C ARG A 371 -0.73 5.97 -40.06
N TYR A 372 -1.16 6.24 -38.83
CA TYR A 372 -2.54 6.58 -38.48
C TYR A 372 -2.70 8.05 -38.09
N VAL A 373 -1.59 8.78 -37.96
CA VAL A 373 -1.55 10.17 -37.52
C VAL A 373 -1.65 11.11 -38.71
N ASN A 374 -2.44 12.17 -38.56
CA ASN A 374 -2.43 13.34 -39.42
C ASN A 374 -1.53 14.40 -38.77
N PHE A 375 -0.35 14.63 -39.33
CA PHE A 375 0.62 15.54 -38.72
C PHE A 375 0.17 16.99 -38.77
N ASP A 376 0.52 17.74 -37.72
CA ASP A 376 0.21 19.16 -37.51
C ASP A 376 -1.30 19.48 -37.49
N GLU A 377 -2.13 18.45 -37.42
CA GLU A 377 -3.59 18.52 -37.30
C GLU A 377 -4.06 17.90 -35.97
N GLU A 378 -5.32 18.16 -35.59
CA GLU A 378 -5.95 17.49 -34.45
C GLU A 378 -6.16 16.00 -34.76
N ASN A 379 -5.63 15.15 -33.89
CA ASN A 379 -5.84 13.71 -33.91
C ASN A 379 -6.67 13.30 -32.70
N LEU A 380 -7.51 12.28 -32.87
CA LEU A 380 -8.20 11.63 -31.76
C LEU A 380 -7.52 10.32 -31.39
N ILE A 381 -7.04 10.25 -30.15
CA ILE A 381 -6.69 8.99 -29.48
C ILE A 381 -7.88 8.55 -28.65
N ALA A 382 -8.42 7.38 -28.96
CA ALA A 382 -9.59 6.81 -28.30
C ALA A 382 -9.23 5.45 -27.69
N VAL A 383 -9.61 5.24 -26.43
CA VAL A 383 -9.28 4.03 -25.66
C VAL A 383 -10.54 3.44 -25.05
N LYS A 384 -10.69 2.12 -25.12
CA LYS A 384 -11.75 1.37 -24.45
C LYS A 384 -11.12 0.36 -23.52
N VAL A 385 -11.61 0.26 -22.28
CA VAL A 385 -11.25 -0.80 -21.33
C VAL A 385 -12.50 -1.61 -21.01
N ASP A 386 -12.39 -2.93 -21.13
CA ASP A 386 -13.52 -3.83 -20.92
C ASP A 386 -13.80 -4.04 -19.43
N PRO A 387 -15.06 -4.23 -19.03
CA PRO A 387 -15.39 -4.52 -17.66
C PRO A 387 -14.83 -5.87 -17.21
N TYR A 388 -14.54 -5.99 -15.92
CA TYR A 388 -14.05 -7.22 -15.31
C TYR A 388 -14.96 -7.67 -14.18
N LYS A 389 -15.35 -8.95 -14.25
CA LYS A 389 -15.95 -9.66 -13.12
C LYS A 389 -14.97 -10.74 -12.67
N ALA A 390 -14.54 -10.67 -11.42
CA ALA A 390 -13.71 -11.69 -10.82
C ALA A 390 -14.44 -13.05 -10.85
N GLN A 391 -13.75 -14.09 -11.30
CA GLN A 391 -14.30 -15.45 -11.33
C GLN A 391 -14.25 -16.12 -9.94
N GLU A 392 -13.28 -15.73 -9.11
CA GLU A 392 -13.08 -16.23 -7.76
C GLU A 392 -12.71 -15.07 -6.83
N THR A 393 -13.42 -14.94 -5.71
CA THR A 393 -13.08 -14.05 -4.61
C THR A 393 -12.53 -14.84 -3.42
N SER A 394 -11.96 -14.17 -2.43
CA SER A 394 -11.48 -14.82 -1.20
C SER A 394 -11.82 -13.98 0.02
N ARG A 395 -11.68 -14.56 1.22
CA ARG A 395 -11.87 -13.84 2.49
C ARG A 395 -10.99 -12.60 2.72
N HIS A 396 -10.03 -12.31 1.83
CA HIS A 396 -9.20 -11.11 1.88
C HIS A 396 -9.66 -10.03 0.89
N THR A 397 -10.62 -10.31 -0.01
CA THR A 397 -11.06 -9.37 -1.05
C THR A 397 -12.32 -8.61 -0.63
N SER A 398 -12.76 -7.68 -1.47
CA SER A 398 -14.14 -7.18 -1.43
C SER A 398 -15.13 -8.32 -1.69
N SER A 399 -16.35 -8.20 -1.17
CA SER A 399 -17.50 -9.00 -1.60
C SER A 399 -18.07 -8.57 -2.95
N ASP A 400 -17.69 -7.37 -3.43
CA ASP A 400 -17.99 -6.92 -4.78
C ASP A 400 -17.08 -7.60 -5.80
N GLU A 401 -17.68 -8.42 -6.66
CA GLU A 401 -17.00 -9.19 -7.70
C GLU A 401 -16.62 -8.35 -8.93
N TYR A 402 -17.16 -7.14 -9.08
CA TYR A 402 -16.90 -6.28 -10.24
C TYR A 402 -15.72 -5.36 -9.94
N ILE A 403 -14.53 -5.95 -9.86
CA ILE A 403 -13.28 -5.26 -9.55
C ILE A 403 -13.02 -4.15 -10.57
N GLY A 404 -12.39 -3.05 -10.13
CA GLY A 404 -12.08 -1.94 -11.00
C GLY A 404 -11.23 -2.32 -12.21
N TRP A 405 -11.66 -1.88 -13.39
CA TRP A 405 -10.88 -1.88 -14.62
C TRP A 405 -10.39 -0.46 -14.89
N PHE A 406 -9.16 -0.33 -15.39
CA PHE A 406 -8.51 0.97 -15.47
C PHE A 406 -7.56 1.08 -16.65
N ALA A 407 -7.35 2.32 -17.08
CA ALA A 407 -6.25 2.68 -17.96
C ALA A 407 -5.12 3.26 -17.11
N GLY A 408 -3.92 2.72 -17.28
CA GLY A 408 -2.69 3.32 -16.75
C GLY A 408 -2.38 4.67 -17.42
N ARG A 409 -1.26 5.31 -17.07
CA ARG A 409 -0.84 6.53 -17.79
C ARG A 409 -0.58 6.22 -19.26
N ILE A 410 -0.99 7.14 -20.13
CA ILE A 410 -0.82 7.05 -21.58
C ILE A 410 -0.15 8.32 -22.09
N TYR A 411 0.90 8.18 -22.90
CA TYR A 411 1.59 9.29 -23.56
C TYR A 411 2.05 8.90 -24.97
N LEU A 412 2.29 9.91 -25.81
CA LEU A 412 2.85 9.74 -27.14
C LEU A 412 4.30 10.23 -27.16
N ASP A 413 5.21 9.44 -27.72
CA ASP A 413 6.57 9.88 -28.02
C ASP A 413 6.72 10.12 -29.53
N CYS A 414 7.06 11.34 -29.89
CA CYS A 414 7.35 11.76 -31.26
C CYS A 414 8.86 11.82 -31.46
N THR A 415 9.41 10.97 -32.33
CA THR A 415 10.86 10.81 -32.53
C THR A 415 11.25 10.91 -34.01
N ARG A 416 12.56 10.96 -34.24
CA ARG A 416 13.16 10.70 -35.55
C ARG A 416 13.21 9.18 -35.84
N ASP A 417 13.79 8.82 -36.98
CA ASP A 417 14.04 7.43 -37.41
C ASP A 417 15.17 6.75 -36.61
N VAL A 418 16.05 7.53 -36.01
CA VAL A 418 17.01 7.07 -34.99
C VAL A 418 16.54 7.52 -33.61
N TYR A 419 16.39 6.58 -32.68
CA TYR A 419 15.85 6.87 -31.36
C TYR A 419 16.34 5.90 -30.28
N VAL A 420 16.38 6.39 -29.05
CA VAL A 420 16.65 5.61 -27.83
C VAL A 420 15.38 4.86 -27.45
N LYS A 421 15.43 3.54 -27.52
CA LYS A 421 14.29 2.66 -27.24
C LYS A 421 14.10 2.40 -25.74
N ASP A 422 15.18 2.24 -25.00
CA ASP A 422 15.16 1.85 -23.59
C ASP A 422 16.47 2.26 -22.91
N VAL A 423 16.40 2.55 -21.60
CA VAL A 423 17.54 2.90 -20.75
C VAL A 423 17.39 2.20 -19.40
N PHE A 424 18.43 1.47 -19.00
CA PHE A 424 18.56 0.92 -17.66
C PHE A 424 19.83 1.46 -17.00
N ALA A 425 19.66 2.24 -15.92
CA ALA A 425 20.78 2.80 -15.16
C ALA A 425 20.79 2.29 -13.72
N TYR A 426 21.92 1.76 -13.30
CA TYR A 426 22.10 1.21 -11.95
C TYR A 426 23.51 1.41 -11.42
N THR A 427 23.64 1.40 -10.10
CA THR A 427 24.95 1.44 -9.43
C THR A 427 25.63 0.09 -9.52
N GLN A 428 26.79 0.04 -10.16
CA GLN A 428 27.64 -1.15 -10.27
C GLN A 428 28.48 -1.33 -9.00
N SER A 429 29.02 -0.23 -8.45
CA SER A 429 29.81 -0.23 -7.21
C SER A 429 29.86 1.16 -6.56
N ILE A 430 30.18 1.18 -5.27
CA ILE A 430 30.45 2.39 -4.50
C ILE A 430 31.84 2.22 -3.88
N GLY A 431 32.79 3.07 -4.26
CA GLY A 431 34.14 3.16 -3.70
C GLY A 431 34.51 4.63 -3.48
N GLU A 432 35.74 5.03 -3.80
CA GLU A 432 36.13 6.46 -3.84
C GLU A 432 35.22 7.26 -4.79
N GLN A 433 34.83 6.64 -5.91
CA GLN A 433 33.79 7.10 -6.82
C GLN A 433 32.64 6.09 -6.84
N ALA A 434 31.42 6.58 -7.04
CA ALA A 434 30.32 5.70 -7.41
C ALA A 434 30.38 5.41 -8.93
N ASP A 435 30.29 4.14 -9.30
CA ASP A 435 30.21 3.71 -10.70
C ASP A 435 28.77 3.37 -11.05
N ILE A 436 28.19 4.15 -11.95
CA ILE A 436 26.85 3.95 -12.46
C ILE A 436 26.98 3.37 -13.87
N ARG A 437 26.41 2.19 -14.07
CA ARG A 437 26.34 1.53 -15.36
C ARG A 437 25.01 1.87 -16.02
N ALA A 438 25.08 2.41 -17.23
CA ALA A 438 23.92 2.66 -18.08
C ALA A 438 23.95 1.71 -19.27
N GLU A 439 22.90 0.92 -19.44
CA GLU A 439 22.65 0.09 -20.62
C GLU A 439 21.59 0.80 -21.47
N ILE A 440 21.93 1.10 -22.72
CA ILE A 440 21.13 1.92 -23.63
C ILE A 440 20.87 1.12 -24.90
N TRP A 441 19.61 1.03 -25.31
CA TRP A 441 19.22 0.44 -26.59
C TRP A 441 18.84 1.57 -27.53
N VAL A 442 19.57 1.72 -28.63
CA VAL A 442 19.30 2.73 -29.66
C VAL A 442 18.96 2.00 -30.95
N LYS A 443 17.89 2.43 -31.62
CA LYS A 443 17.38 1.80 -32.83
C LYS A 443 17.32 2.80 -33.98
N LYS A 444 17.66 2.32 -35.18
CA LYS A 444 17.37 2.97 -36.45
C LYS A 444 16.27 2.19 -37.14
N ASP A 445 15.13 2.84 -37.37
CA ASP A 445 14.06 2.24 -38.16
C ASP A 445 14.50 2.10 -39.62
N GLN A 446 14.02 1.05 -40.28
CA GLN A 446 14.35 0.77 -41.66
C GLN A 446 13.78 1.86 -42.58
N ALA A 447 14.56 2.32 -43.55
CA ALA A 447 14.11 3.29 -44.53
C ALA A 447 13.06 2.67 -45.48
N ASN A 448 11.77 2.83 -45.16
CA ASN A 448 10.68 2.42 -46.05
C ASN A 448 10.46 3.46 -47.17
N ASN A 449 10.34 3.00 -48.43
CA ASN A 449 10.21 3.78 -49.69
C ASN A 449 11.48 4.37 -50.32
N SER A 450 12.67 3.87 -49.98
CA SER A 450 13.91 4.24 -50.69
C SER A 450 14.14 3.35 -51.91
N THR A 451 14.56 3.91 -53.05
CA THR A 451 14.98 3.13 -54.22
C THR A 451 16.25 2.31 -53.91
N GLU A 452 16.51 1.18 -54.61
CA GLU A 452 17.74 0.37 -54.44
C GLU A 452 19.05 1.19 -54.47
N ARG A 453 19.03 2.35 -55.13
CA ARG A 453 20.14 3.30 -55.23
C ARG A 453 20.28 4.25 -54.04
N GLU A 454 19.18 4.56 -53.34
CA GLU A 454 19.16 5.35 -52.10
C GLU A 454 19.51 4.49 -50.89
N ILE A 455 19.06 3.22 -50.86
CA ILE A 455 19.40 2.24 -49.82
C ILE A 455 20.92 2.14 -49.66
N LYS A 456 21.68 2.01 -50.77
CA LYS A 456 23.16 1.92 -50.76
C LYS A 456 23.93 3.16 -50.26
N LYS A 457 23.25 4.30 -50.00
CA LYS A 457 23.88 5.54 -49.50
C LYS A 457 23.42 5.93 -48.08
N THR A 458 22.39 5.29 -47.54
CA THR A 458 21.80 5.59 -46.22
C THR A 458 21.90 4.43 -45.22
N ASP A 459 22.74 3.43 -45.49
CA ASP A 459 22.77 2.15 -44.77
C ASP A 459 23.15 2.23 -43.29
N ILE A 460 23.83 3.29 -42.84
CA ILE A 460 24.36 3.39 -41.48
C ILE A 460 24.15 4.80 -40.96
N PHE A 461 23.61 4.93 -39.74
CA PHE A 461 23.67 6.18 -38.98
C PHE A 461 25.00 6.24 -38.25
N ASN A 462 25.74 7.32 -38.46
CA ASN A 462 26.90 7.69 -37.66
C ASN A 462 26.54 8.92 -36.83
N GLY A 463 26.94 8.92 -35.56
CA GLY A 463 26.65 10.01 -34.66
C GLY A 463 27.27 9.77 -33.29
N LYS A 464 26.77 10.48 -32.28
CA LYS A 464 27.28 10.40 -30.91
C LYS A 464 26.15 10.13 -29.93
N LEU A 465 26.42 9.28 -28.95
CA LEU A 465 25.59 9.09 -27.76
C LEU A 465 26.17 9.91 -26.61
N ARG A 466 25.41 10.88 -26.09
CA ARG A 466 25.80 11.77 -24.99
C ARG A 466 24.98 11.44 -23.75
N LEU A 467 25.64 11.23 -22.62
CA LEU A 467 24.98 10.97 -21.34
C LEU A 467 25.33 12.09 -20.36
N LYS A 468 24.30 12.65 -19.71
CA LYS A 468 24.44 13.67 -18.67
C LYS A 468 23.63 13.29 -17.46
N LEU A 469 24.29 13.21 -16.31
CA LEU A 469 23.65 12.90 -15.03
C LEU A 469 23.55 14.16 -14.18
N TYR A 470 22.37 14.48 -13.67
CA TYR A 470 22.10 15.65 -12.83
C TYR A 470 21.52 15.22 -11.50
N GLU A 471 21.90 15.88 -10.41
CA GLU A 471 21.08 15.83 -9.18
C GLU A 471 19.69 16.37 -9.49
N TRP A 472 18.64 15.67 -9.03
CA TRP A 472 17.26 15.97 -9.40
C TRP A 472 16.33 16.14 -8.20
N PHE A 473 16.49 15.34 -7.15
CA PHE A 473 15.72 15.43 -5.92
C PHE A 473 16.65 15.23 -4.70
N PRO A 474 16.45 15.97 -3.59
CA PRO A 474 15.38 16.95 -3.34
C PRO A 474 15.56 18.30 -4.08
N HIS A 475 16.77 18.59 -4.54
CA HIS A 475 17.10 19.80 -5.28
C HIS A 475 17.64 19.43 -6.67
N GLU A 476 17.22 20.19 -7.68
CA GLU A 476 17.69 19.97 -9.05
C GLU A 476 18.89 20.87 -9.37
N SER A 477 19.96 20.27 -9.86
CA SER A 477 21.14 21.00 -10.33
C SER A 477 20.96 21.46 -11.77
N GLY A 478 21.42 22.68 -12.06
CA GLY A 478 21.53 23.19 -13.44
C GLY A 478 22.74 22.67 -14.21
N LYS A 479 23.67 21.95 -13.56
CA LYS A 479 24.89 21.39 -14.15
C LYS A 479 24.98 19.89 -13.92
N PRO A 480 25.46 19.10 -14.89
CA PRO A 480 25.63 17.67 -14.69
C PRO A 480 26.77 17.39 -13.70
N VAL A 481 26.60 16.37 -12.87
CA VAL A 481 27.68 15.85 -12.01
C VAL A 481 28.66 14.98 -12.80
N VAL A 482 28.21 14.40 -13.92
CA VAL A 482 29.06 13.70 -14.89
C VAL A 482 28.45 13.82 -16.28
N GLU A 483 29.32 14.01 -17.27
CA GLU A 483 28.98 14.02 -18.69
C GLU A 483 29.98 13.16 -19.45
N THR A 484 29.48 12.35 -20.39
CA THR A 484 30.31 11.55 -21.28
C THR A 484 29.68 11.43 -22.66
N GLN A 485 30.50 11.05 -23.64
CA GLN A 485 30.06 10.82 -25.01
C GLN A 485 30.76 9.59 -25.59
N GLN A 486 30.07 8.89 -26.50
CA GLN A 486 30.62 7.78 -27.28
C GLN A 486 30.19 7.93 -28.74
N GLU A 487 31.07 7.52 -29.65
CA GLU A 487 30.69 7.36 -31.06
C GLU A 487 29.66 6.24 -31.19
N LEU A 488 28.70 6.45 -32.08
CA LEU A 488 27.55 5.58 -32.27
C LEU A 488 27.39 5.28 -33.76
N MET A 489 27.38 3.99 -34.09
CA MET A 489 27.15 3.50 -35.44
C MET A 489 25.98 2.52 -35.40
N ILE A 490 24.91 2.79 -36.14
CA ILE A 490 23.72 1.93 -36.17
C ILE A 490 23.36 1.62 -37.62
N PRO A 491 23.48 0.36 -38.06
CA PRO A 491 23.00 -0.05 -39.37
C PRO A 491 21.48 0.10 -39.52
N ASP A 492 21.01 0.26 -40.74
CA ASP A 492 19.58 0.41 -41.05
C ASP A 492 18.77 -0.79 -40.55
N GLY A 493 17.62 -0.50 -39.92
CA GLY A 493 16.75 -1.51 -39.34
C GLY A 493 17.34 -2.30 -38.17
N LYS A 494 18.49 -1.89 -37.62
CA LYS A 494 19.15 -2.54 -36.47
C LYS A 494 18.97 -1.76 -35.18
N GLU A 495 19.17 -2.49 -34.10
CA GLU A 495 19.22 -1.99 -32.73
C GLU A 495 20.61 -2.28 -32.18
N GLU A 496 21.22 -1.27 -31.58
CA GLU A 496 22.52 -1.36 -30.93
C GLU A 496 22.36 -1.19 -29.43
N LYS A 497 23.05 -2.05 -28.67
CA LYS A 497 23.12 -1.96 -27.22
C LYS A 497 24.47 -1.36 -26.81
N VAL A 498 24.43 -0.15 -26.27
CA VAL A 498 25.60 0.55 -25.75
C VAL A 498 25.64 0.44 -24.23
N VAL A 499 26.83 0.22 -23.67
CA VAL A 499 27.05 0.17 -22.22
C VAL A 499 28.06 1.23 -21.83
N VAL A 500 27.65 2.13 -20.93
CA VAL A 500 28.45 3.28 -20.50
C VAL A 500 28.64 3.23 -18.99
N SER A 501 29.85 3.53 -18.53
CA SER A 501 30.16 3.76 -17.11
C SER A 501 30.23 5.26 -16.85
N LEU A 502 29.50 5.71 -15.83
CA LEU A 502 29.45 7.07 -15.35
C LEU A 502 30.05 7.08 -13.95
N LYS A 503 31.25 7.66 -13.81
CA LYS A 503 31.94 7.80 -12.53
C LYS A 503 31.52 9.11 -11.87
N VAL A 504 31.00 9.03 -10.65
CA VAL A 504 30.53 10.19 -9.88
C VAL A 504 31.36 10.33 -8.62
N ASP A 505 32.09 11.43 -8.54
CA ASP A 505 32.81 11.85 -7.33
C ASP A 505 31.82 12.29 -6.25
N ASN A 506 32.06 11.92 -4.99
CA ASN A 506 31.27 12.35 -3.83
C ASN A 506 29.75 12.18 -4.01
N ALA A 507 29.34 11.05 -4.62
CA ALA A 507 27.96 10.75 -4.94
C ALA A 507 27.04 10.83 -3.72
N GLN A 508 25.90 11.53 -3.88
CA GLN A 508 24.84 11.57 -2.88
C GLN A 508 24.00 10.30 -2.99
N LEU A 509 24.20 9.39 -2.05
CA LEU A 509 23.57 8.07 -2.11
C LEU A 509 22.07 8.13 -1.80
N TRP A 510 21.31 7.25 -2.46
CA TRP A 510 19.92 6.99 -2.10
C TRP A 510 19.84 6.01 -0.92
N SER A 511 18.96 6.30 0.03
CA SER A 511 18.54 5.45 1.14
C SER A 511 17.15 5.89 1.64
N PRO A 512 16.47 5.12 2.50
CA PRO A 512 15.20 5.54 3.11
C PRO A 512 15.27 6.84 3.91
N GLN A 513 16.46 7.21 4.36
CA GLN A 513 16.73 8.43 5.12
C GLN A 513 17.16 9.58 4.20
N SER A 514 17.95 9.28 3.17
CA SER A 514 18.48 10.25 2.21
C SER A 514 17.99 9.89 0.81
N CYS A 515 16.86 10.45 0.41
CA CYS A 515 16.13 10.10 -0.81
C CYS A 515 16.76 10.71 -2.09
N ASN A 516 18.08 10.78 -2.18
CA ASN A 516 18.76 11.47 -3.28
C ASN A 516 18.51 10.76 -4.61
N LEU A 517 18.03 11.49 -5.61
CA LEU A 517 17.76 10.96 -6.95
C LEU A 517 18.47 11.81 -8.00
N TYR A 518 18.90 11.13 -9.05
CA TYR A 518 19.53 11.71 -10.21
C TYR A 518 18.64 11.57 -11.44
N LYS A 519 18.68 12.58 -12.30
CA LYS A 519 18.11 12.58 -13.65
C LYS A 519 19.22 12.23 -14.64
N LEU A 520 19.07 11.12 -15.37
CA LEU A 520 19.95 10.75 -16.48
C LEU A 520 19.29 11.17 -17.80
N VAL A 521 19.96 12.04 -18.55
CA VAL A 521 19.61 12.40 -19.92
C VAL A 521 20.53 11.63 -20.85
N VAL A 522 19.95 10.78 -21.71
CA VAL A 522 20.64 10.05 -22.77
C VAL A 522 20.22 10.65 -24.09
N ALA A 523 21.16 11.21 -24.84
CA ALA A 523 20.86 11.98 -26.03
C ALA A 523 21.67 11.49 -27.23
N VAL A 524 21.07 11.49 -28.42
CA VAL A 524 21.72 11.11 -29.67
C VAL A 524 21.89 12.36 -30.53
N SER A 525 23.09 12.56 -31.09
CA SER A 525 23.36 13.58 -32.10
C SER A 525 23.93 12.97 -33.37
N ASP A 526 23.76 13.64 -34.51
CA ASP A 526 24.42 13.26 -35.77
C ASP A 526 25.91 13.68 -35.78
N GLU A 527 26.62 13.38 -36.87
CA GLU A 527 28.03 13.76 -37.07
C GLU A 527 28.29 15.28 -37.02
N ASN A 528 27.25 16.08 -37.28
CA ASN A 528 27.31 17.55 -37.24
C ASN A 528 26.88 18.12 -35.87
N ASP A 529 26.76 17.26 -34.85
CA ASP A 529 26.32 17.58 -33.49
C ASP A 529 24.88 18.14 -33.40
N ASN A 530 24.04 17.90 -34.40
CA ASN A 530 22.61 18.20 -34.31
C ASN A 530 21.90 17.14 -33.47
N MET A 531 21.07 17.55 -32.53
CA MET A 531 20.30 16.63 -31.69
C MET A 531 19.24 15.89 -32.52
N VAL A 532 19.21 14.56 -32.36
CA VAL A 532 18.34 13.63 -33.09
C VAL A 532 17.20 13.16 -32.19
N ASP A 533 17.55 12.74 -30.97
CA ASP A 533 16.62 12.20 -29.98
C ASP A 533 17.21 12.33 -28.56
N ASP A 534 16.37 12.21 -27.54
CA ASP A 534 16.77 12.04 -26.15
C ASP A 534 15.81 11.16 -25.35
N TYR A 535 16.29 10.58 -24.26
CA TYR A 535 15.52 9.76 -23.34
C TYR A 535 15.93 10.11 -21.92
N VAL A 536 14.96 10.26 -21.03
CA VAL A 536 15.19 10.73 -19.66
C VAL A 536 14.58 9.75 -18.67
N ILE A 537 15.38 9.38 -17.66
CA ILE A 537 14.93 8.59 -16.51
C ILE A 537 15.44 9.23 -15.21
N THR A 538 14.78 8.93 -14.10
CA THR A 538 15.36 9.10 -12.77
C THR A 538 15.90 7.78 -12.24
N THR A 539 16.98 7.84 -11.45
CA THR A 539 17.52 6.69 -10.71
C THR A 539 18.18 7.18 -9.41
N GLY A 540 18.44 6.28 -8.47
CA GLY A 540 19.19 6.59 -7.25
C GLY A 540 20.51 5.82 -7.22
N ILE A 541 21.55 6.45 -6.67
CA ILE A 541 22.85 5.79 -6.50
C ILE A 541 22.81 4.99 -5.20
N ARG A 542 22.71 3.66 -5.30
CA ARG A 542 22.70 2.78 -4.13
C ARG A 542 23.12 1.36 -4.47
N THR A 543 23.65 0.63 -3.50
CA THR A 543 23.84 -0.83 -3.59
C THR A 543 22.94 -1.58 -2.62
N VAL A 544 22.53 -2.80 -3.00
CA VAL A 544 21.84 -3.76 -2.13
C VAL A 544 22.64 -5.04 -2.12
N SER A 545 22.89 -5.59 -0.93
CA SER A 545 23.56 -6.89 -0.78
C SER A 545 23.03 -7.66 0.43
N GLN A 546 23.46 -8.91 0.53
CA GLN A 546 23.22 -9.78 1.69
C GLN A 546 24.54 -10.37 2.22
N GLU A 547 25.63 -9.60 2.09
CA GLU A 547 26.99 -10.03 2.43
C GLU A 547 27.10 -10.40 3.92
N GLY A 548 27.72 -11.55 4.19
CA GLY A 548 27.86 -12.11 5.53
C GLY A 548 26.55 -12.67 6.11
N GLY A 549 25.54 -12.87 5.27
CA GLY A 549 24.19 -13.28 5.70
C GLY A 549 23.33 -12.13 6.21
N THR A 550 23.74 -10.87 6.00
CA THR A 550 23.05 -9.69 6.53
C THR A 550 22.59 -8.80 5.39
N PHE A 551 21.33 -8.38 5.40
CA PHE A 551 20.79 -7.39 4.46
C PHE A 551 21.49 -6.04 4.64
N ARG A 552 21.97 -5.47 3.52
CA ARG A 552 22.74 -4.24 3.50
C ARG A 552 22.26 -3.29 2.42
N ILE A 553 22.29 -2.00 2.74
CA ILE A 553 22.16 -0.90 1.78
C ILE A 553 23.42 -0.05 1.87
N ASN A 554 24.07 0.20 0.72
CA ASN A 554 25.30 0.99 0.65
C ASN A 554 26.41 0.43 1.58
N GLY A 555 26.52 -0.90 1.66
CA GLY A 555 27.47 -1.61 2.53
C GLY A 555 27.09 -1.65 4.01
N LYS A 556 26.13 -0.84 4.47
CA LYS A 556 25.70 -0.76 5.87
C LYS A 556 24.60 -1.77 6.17
N ALA A 557 24.71 -2.45 7.31
CA ALA A 557 23.67 -3.37 7.79
C ALA A 557 22.35 -2.60 7.97
N ALA A 558 21.27 -3.17 7.44
CA ALA A 558 19.95 -2.57 7.45
C ALA A 558 18.90 -3.60 7.88
N MET A 559 17.69 -3.12 8.11
CA MET A 559 16.54 -3.97 8.42
C MET A 559 15.31 -3.44 7.69
N MET A 560 14.53 -4.33 7.08
CA MET A 560 13.30 -4.00 6.35
C MET A 560 12.10 -4.08 7.29
N ASN A 561 11.76 -2.99 7.97
CA ASN A 561 10.70 -2.92 8.98
C ASN A 561 9.46 -2.22 8.43
N GLY A 562 8.32 -2.89 8.37
CA GLY A 562 7.10 -2.34 7.81
C GLY A 562 5.90 -3.25 7.86
N ALA A 563 5.08 -3.18 6.81
CA ALA A 563 3.82 -3.92 6.69
C ALA A 563 3.49 -4.28 5.24
N LEU A 564 2.53 -5.18 5.07
CA LEU A 564 1.94 -5.49 3.78
C LEU A 564 0.97 -4.37 3.36
N LEU A 565 0.96 -4.05 2.07
CA LEU A 565 -0.02 -3.17 1.44
C LEU A 565 -0.99 -3.97 0.58
N PHE A 566 -2.26 -3.99 0.98
CA PHE A 566 -3.36 -4.59 0.23
C PHE A 566 -4.03 -3.61 -0.74
N SER A 567 -3.68 -2.32 -0.66
CA SER A 567 -4.23 -1.23 -1.47
C SER A 567 -5.76 -1.13 -1.46
N MET A 568 -6.41 -1.42 -0.32
CA MET A 568 -7.86 -1.32 -0.14
C MET A 568 -8.25 -0.06 0.64
N PRO A 569 -8.53 1.07 -0.02
CA PRO A 569 -8.94 2.30 0.65
C PRO A 569 -10.39 2.27 1.11
N ALA A 570 -10.72 3.17 2.04
CA ALA A 570 -12.10 3.54 2.35
C ALA A 570 -12.58 4.66 1.42
N PRO A 571 -13.90 4.77 1.14
CA PRO A 571 -15.01 3.96 1.69
C PRO A 571 -15.34 2.66 0.91
N LEU A 572 -16.35 1.88 1.35
CA LEU A 572 -16.56 0.48 0.93
C LEU A 572 -17.00 0.36 -0.54
N GLU A 573 -17.88 1.26 -0.95
CA GLU A 573 -18.42 1.44 -2.29
C GLU A 573 -17.37 1.61 -3.40
N VAL A 574 -16.16 2.07 -3.07
CA VAL A 574 -15.06 2.29 -4.02
C VAL A 574 -13.92 1.30 -3.80
N LEU A 575 -14.01 0.46 -2.77
CA LEU A 575 -12.94 -0.45 -2.37
C LEU A 575 -12.53 -1.37 -3.53
N ALA A 576 -13.50 -2.01 -4.20
CA ALA A 576 -13.23 -2.88 -5.34
C ALA A 576 -12.71 -2.12 -6.56
N ARG A 577 -13.15 -0.87 -6.77
CA ARG A 577 -12.73 -0.01 -7.90
C ARG A 577 -11.29 0.47 -7.76
N TRP A 578 -10.93 0.95 -6.58
CA TRP A 578 -9.63 1.58 -6.32
C TRP A 578 -8.57 0.62 -5.81
N GLN A 579 -8.90 -0.67 -5.67
CA GLN A 579 -8.02 -1.64 -5.08
C GLN A 579 -6.64 -1.72 -5.76
N ARG A 580 -6.61 -1.52 -7.09
CA ARG A 580 -5.37 -1.52 -7.90
C ARG A 580 -4.83 -0.14 -8.18
N SER A 581 -5.71 0.75 -8.63
CA SER A 581 -5.35 2.09 -9.08
C SER A 581 -6.20 3.12 -8.33
N ALA A 582 -5.81 3.37 -7.08
CA ALA A 582 -6.41 4.42 -6.28
C ALA A 582 -5.93 5.81 -6.74
N PRO A 583 -6.67 6.89 -6.45
CA PRO A 583 -6.16 8.25 -6.62
C PRO A 583 -4.82 8.44 -5.87
N GLY A 584 -3.96 9.33 -6.38
CA GLY A 584 -2.58 9.48 -5.91
C GLY A 584 -2.47 9.79 -4.42
N GLU A 585 -3.43 10.53 -3.85
CA GLU A 585 -3.45 10.86 -2.43
C GLU A 585 -3.65 9.65 -1.53
N TYR A 586 -4.31 8.57 -2.00
CA TYR A 586 -4.44 7.33 -1.22
C TYR A 586 -3.12 6.54 -1.19
N ILE A 587 -2.39 6.54 -2.31
CA ILE A 587 -1.03 5.95 -2.37
C ILE A 587 -0.10 6.70 -1.40
N VAL A 588 -0.08 8.04 -1.46
CA VAL A 588 0.73 8.85 -0.55
C VAL A 588 0.33 8.63 0.91
N LYS A 589 -0.97 8.52 1.19
CA LYS A 589 -1.47 8.22 2.55
C LYS A 589 -0.95 6.89 3.08
N ASP A 590 -0.99 5.82 2.28
CA ASP A 590 -0.43 4.52 2.67
C ASP A 590 1.06 4.65 3.03
N LEU A 591 1.85 5.35 2.20
CA LEU A 591 3.28 5.54 2.43
C LEU A 591 3.58 6.41 3.65
N MET A 592 2.79 7.45 3.90
CA MET A 592 2.90 8.28 5.12
C MET A 592 2.52 7.50 6.38
N GLN A 593 1.51 6.63 6.32
CA GLN A 593 1.10 5.77 7.44
C GLN A 593 2.24 4.81 7.84
N LEU A 594 2.99 4.28 6.87
CA LEU A 594 4.20 3.50 7.16
C LEU A 594 5.24 4.35 7.91
N LYS A 595 5.59 5.53 7.39
CA LYS A 595 6.57 6.43 8.05
C LYS A 595 6.13 6.80 9.47
N ALA A 596 4.84 7.03 9.69
CA ALA A 596 4.29 7.36 11.00
C ALA A 596 4.50 6.25 12.05
N MET A 597 4.70 5.00 11.61
CA MET A 597 5.00 3.82 12.43
C MET A 597 6.51 3.54 12.56
N ASN A 598 7.39 4.49 12.20
CA ASN A 598 8.84 4.27 12.09
C ASN A 598 9.24 3.19 11.06
N ALA A 599 8.33 2.81 10.15
CA ALA A 599 8.63 1.85 9.12
C ALA A 599 9.46 2.48 7.98
N ASN A 600 10.25 1.64 7.32
CA ASN A 600 11.03 2.01 6.13
C ASN A 600 10.69 1.15 4.90
N THR A 601 9.87 0.11 5.03
CA THR A 601 9.52 -0.78 3.92
C THR A 601 8.02 -0.99 3.78
N ALA A 602 7.61 -1.34 2.56
CA ALA A 602 6.32 -1.92 2.25
C ALA A 602 6.51 -3.22 1.46
N ARG A 603 5.74 -4.25 1.82
CA ARG A 603 5.57 -5.42 0.97
C ARG A 603 4.30 -5.28 0.15
N MET A 604 4.43 -5.22 -1.16
CA MET A 604 3.27 -5.20 -2.04
C MET A 604 2.56 -6.56 -1.93
N SER A 605 1.27 -6.57 -1.58
CA SER A 605 0.49 -7.80 -1.47
C SER A 605 -0.93 -7.56 -1.96
N GLN A 606 -1.12 -7.65 -3.28
CA GLN A 606 -2.40 -7.38 -3.91
C GLN A 606 -3.33 -8.60 -3.81
N HIS A 607 -4.50 -8.43 -3.20
CA HIS A 607 -5.49 -9.49 -2.97
C HIS A 607 -6.73 -9.31 -3.86
N HIS A 608 -6.60 -9.59 -5.16
CA HIS A 608 -7.72 -9.49 -6.13
C HIS A 608 -8.19 -10.84 -6.67
N GLY A 609 -7.30 -11.82 -6.73
CA GLY A 609 -7.53 -13.12 -7.35
C GLY A 609 -6.21 -13.81 -7.70
N PRO A 610 -6.23 -15.12 -8.04
CA PRO A 610 -5.03 -15.96 -8.14
C PRO A 610 -4.08 -15.61 -9.30
N SER A 611 -4.55 -14.99 -10.39
CA SER A 611 -3.77 -14.82 -11.64
C SER A 611 -3.85 -13.43 -12.29
N VAL A 612 -4.45 -12.45 -11.61
CA VAL A 612 -4.78 -11.17 -12.24
C VAL A 612 -4.06 -9.94 -11.70
N SER A 613 -3.27 -10.04 -10.63
CA SER A 613 -2.73 -8.86 -9.91
C SER A 613 -1.50 -8.22 -10.59
N ILE A 614 -1.31 -6.90 -10.44
CA ILE A 614 -0.13 -6.09 -10.82
C ILE A 614 -0.05 -4.94 -9.83
N ASN A 615 1.12 -4.34 -9.66
CA ASN A 615 1.29 -3.15 -8.84
C ASN A 615 1.14 -1.87 -9.67
N ASP A 616 0.64 -0.82 -9.03
CA ASP A 616 0.65 0.52 -9.60
C ASP A 616 2.09 1.11 -9.56
N PRO A 617 2.68 1.48 -10.72
CA PRO A 617 4.05 1.97 -10.78
C PRO A 617 4.28 3.28 -10.00
N ARG A 618 3.22 4.06 -9.71
CA ARG A 618 3.33 5.28 -8.90
C ARG A 618 3.80 5.00 -7.48
N TYR A 619 3.60 3.79 -6.94
CA TYR A 619 4.19 3.42 -5.64
C TYR A 619 5.73 3.51 -5.68
N ALA A 620 6.36 3.08 -6.76
CA ALA A 620 7.83 3.14 -6.90
C ALA A 620 8.31 4.60 -7.02
N GLU A 621 7.64 5.41 -7.84
CA GLU A 621 7.95 6.84 -7.99
C GLU A 621 7.80 7.63 -6.69
N TYR A 622 6.72 7.38 -5.94
CA TYR A 622 6.47 8.07 -4.69
C TYR A 622 7.39 7.55 -3.59
N GLY A 623 7.65 6.24 -3.53
CA GLY A 623 8.56 5.66 -2.54
C GLY A 623 10.02 6.07 -2.73
N ASP A 624 10.46 6.32 -3.97
CA ASP A 624 11.79 6.90 -4.24
C ASP A 624 11.99 8.24 -3.52
N GLN A 625 10.95 9.10 -3.53
CA GLN A 625 10.98 10.45 -2.96
C GLN A 625 10.56 10.50 -1.47
N LEU A 626 9.81 9.50 -0.99
CA LEU A 626 9.35 9.38 0.40
C LEU A 626 10.24 8.48 1.27
N GLY A 627 11.24 7.82 0.66
CA GLY A 627 12.18 6.97 1.37
C GLY A 627 11.52 5.69 1.88
N ILE A 628 10.82 4.99 0.98
CA ILE A 628 10.21 3.68 1.23
C ILE A 628 10.92 2.63 0.38
N ILE A 629 11.28 1.52 1.01
CA ILE A 629 11.83 0.33 0.37
C ILE A 629 10.70 -0.62 0.01
N PHE A 630 10.65 -1.11 -1.23
CA PHE A 630 9.66 -2.09 -1.64
C PHE A 630 10.24 -3.49 -1.80
N GLN A 631 9.47 -4.45 -1.26
CA GLN A 631 9.43 -5.82 -1.73
C GLN A 631 8.34 -5.88 -2.81
N TRP A 632 8.76 -5.92 -4.07
CA TRP A 632 7.85 -5.75 -5.20
C TRP A 632 7.31 -7.11 -5.65
N ALA A 633 6.12 -7.45 -5.16
CA ALA A 633 5.42 -8.67 -5.54
C ALA A 633 4.47 -8.42 -6.71
N THR A 634 4.63 -9.14 -7.83
CA THR A 634 4.04 -8.69 -9.09
C THR A 634 2.77 -9.37 -9.53
N THR A 635 2.48 -10.66 -9.32
CA THR A 635 1.34 -11.21 -10.11
C THR A 635 0.51 -12.36 -9.56
N SER A 636 0.72 -12.87 -8.34
CA SER A 636 -0.16 -13.98 -7.91
C SER A 636 -0.34 -14.19 -6.41
N TRP A 637 -1.62 -14.16 -6.00
CA TRP A 637 -2.08 -14.80 -4.78
C TRP A 637 -2.23 -16.31 -5.04
N VAL A 638 -1.11 -17.01 -5.20
CA VAL A 638 -1.09 -18.48 -5.39
C VAL A 638 -1.30 -19.19 -4.05
N ARG A 639 -2.39 -18.93 -3.33
CA ARG A 639 -2.69 -19.71 -2.10
C ARG A 639 -3.30 -21.07 -2.45
N THR A 640 -4.20 -21.05 -3.43
CA THR A 640 -5.04 -22.19 -3.84
C THR A 640 -4.76 -22.63 -5.27
N ALA A 641 -4.08 -21.80 -6.05
CA ALA A 641 -3.75 -22.02 -7.45
C ALA A 641 -2.42 -22.76 -7.66
N SER A 642 -2.18 -23.20 -8.91
CA SER A 642 -0.88 -23.69 -9.34
C SER A 642 0.12 -22.52 -9.47
N PRO A 643 1.40 -22.68 -9.04
CA PRO A 643 2.45 -21.67 -9.23
C PRO A 643 2.68 -21.31 -10.70
N TRP A 644 2.34 -22.22 -11.62
CA TRP A 644 2.49 -22.03 -13.07
C TRP A 644 1.45 -21.10 -13.68
N GLN A 645 0.47 -20.63 -12.91
CA GLN A 645 -0.45 -19.55 -13.31
C GLN A 645 0.18 -18.15 -13.23
N LEU A 646 1.41 -18.03 -12.73
CA LEU A 646 2.15 -16.78 -12.77
C LEU A 646 2.27 -16.30 -14.23
N ASP A 647 1.97 -15.03 -14.46
CA ASP A 647 2.16 -14.37 -15.75
C ASP A 647 3.66 -14.14 -16.03
N PHE A 648 4.34 -15.18 -16.52
CA PHE A 648 5.77 -15.14 -16.86
C PHE A 648 6.06 -14.23 -18.05
N GLU A 649 5.12 -14.07 -18.98
CA GLU A 649 5.30 -13.18 -20.14
C GLU A 649 5.29 -11.72 -19.69
N GLY A 650 4.33 -11.37 -18.82
CA GLY A 650 4.23 -10.05 -18.22
C GLY A 650 5.33 -9.75 -17.21
N LEU A 651 5.80 -10.75 -16.45
CA LEU A 651 6.80 -10.54 -15.39
C LEU A 651 8.02 -9.72 -15.84
N GLN A 652 8.62 -10.04 -16.99
CA GLN A 652 9.73 -9.26 -17.56
C GLN A 652 9.32 -7.82 -17.93
N LYS A 653 8.08 -7.62 -18.41
CA LYS A 653 7.56 -6.30 -18.81
C LYS A 653 7.31 -5.43 -17.57
N TYR A 654 6.72 -5.98 -16.52
CA TYR A 654 6.51 -5.28 -15.26
C TYR A 654 7.84 -4.94 -14.56
N VAL A 655 8.85 -5.83 -14.63
CA VAL A 655 10.20 -5.52 -14.12
C VAL A 655 10.80 -4.34 -14.89
N ARG A 656 10.77 -4.38 -16.23
CA ARG A 656 11.28 -3.27 -17.07
C ARG A 656 10.61 -1.94 -16.77
N GLN A 657 9.30 -1.94 -16.50
CA GLN A 657 8.53 -0.73 -16.20
C GLN A 657 9.08 0.02 -14.98
N VAL A 658 9.62 -0.67 -13.98
CA VAL A 658 9.99 -0.06 -12.69
C VAL A 658 11.45 -0.29 -12.25
N ARG A 659 12.29 -0.98 -13.03
CA ARG A 659 13.67 -1.33 -12.63
C ARG A 659 14.62 -0.15 -12.40
N ASN A 660 14.28 1.06 -12.84
CA ASN A 660 15.08 2.26 -12.56
C ASN A 660 14.81 2.88 -11.17
N HIS A 661 13.76 2.44 -10.46
CA HIS A 661 13.41 2.98 -9.14
C HIS A 661 14.26 2.38 -8.01
N PRO A 662 15.13 3.16 -7.33
CA PRO A 662 15.97 2.67 -6.23
C PRO A 662 15.18 2.15 -5.03
N SER A 663 13.94 2.62 -4.83
CA SER A 663 13.03 2.15 -3.77
C SER A 663 12.77 0.66 -3.83
N ILE A 664 12.76 0.04 -5.01
CA ILE A 664 12.59 -1.41 -5.12
C ILE A 664 13.93 -2.06 -4.77
N VAL A 665 13.96 -2.95 -3.77
CA VAL A 665 15.20 -3.63 -3.33
C VAL A 665 15.12 -5.15 -3.51
N MET A 666 13.90 -5.67 -3.67
CA MET A 666 13.64 -7.09 -3.80
C MET A 666 12.50 -7.35 -4.77
N TRP A 667 12.67 -8.32 -5.66
CA TRP A 667 11.58 -8.90 -6.46
C TRP A 667 11.01 -10.14 -5.77
N GLN A 668 9.68 -10.18 -5.61
CA GLN A 668 9.01 -11.26 -4.89
C GLN A 668 7.70 -11.72 -5.59
N PRO A 669 7.77 -12.39 -6.76
CA PRO A 669 6.60 -12.62 -7.60
C PRO A 669 5.52 -13.54 -6.99
N GLY A 670 5.89 -14.47 -6.10
CA GLY A 670 4.96 -15.40 -5.46
C GLY A 670 4.68 -15.04 -3.99
N ASN A 671 3.40 -14.97 -3.62
CA ASN A 671 3.03 -14.81 -2.21
C ASN A 671 3.29 -16.10 -1.40
N HIS A 672 2.61 -17.20 -1.74
CA HIS A 672 2.78 -18.50 -1.06
C HIS A 672 2.38 -19.69 -1.95
N PRO A 673 2.93 -19.78 -3.17
CA PRO A 673 2.66 -20.87 -4.12
C PRO A 673 2.69 -22.25 -3.48
N LYS A 674 1.73 -23.09 -3.89
CA LYS A 674 1.64 -24.49 -3.48
C LYS A 674 2.37 -25.37 -4.49
N PHE A 675 3.48 -25.96 -4.08
CA PHE A 675 4.24 -26.93 -4.87
C PHE A 675 3.88 -28.37 -4.45
N LEU A 676 4.05 -29.32 -5.36
CA LEU A 676 3.94 -30.75 -5.08
C LEU A 676 5.12 -31.24 -4.24
N ASN A 677 6.33 -30.74 -4.53
CA ASN A 677 7.58 -31.08 -3.84
C ASN A 677 8.65 -29.98 -4.04
N PHE A 678 9.83 -30.17 -3.46
CA PHE A 678 10.94 -29.21 -3.55
C PHE A 678 11.46 -29.08 -4.98
N GLU A 679 11.51 -30.19 -5.73
CA GLU A 679 12.05 -30.25 -7.09
C GLU A 679 11.22 -29.40 -8.08
N GLU A 680 9.89 -29.53 -8.07
CA GLU A 680 8.99 -28.65 -8.84
C GLU A 680 9.18 -27.18 -8.42
N GLY A 681 9.31 -26.94 -7.10
CA GLY A 681 9.63 -25.62 -6.58
C GLY A 681 10.91 -25.04 -7.21
N MET A 682 11.95 -25.85 -7.38
CA MET A 682 13.21 -25.41 -7.99
C MET A 682 13.08 -25.14 -9.49
N GLU A 683 12.27 -25.90 -10.23
CA GLU A 683 11.98 -25.60 -11.64
C GLU A 683 11.27 -24.25 -11.79
N TRP A 684 10.29 -23.97 -10.92
CA TRP A 684 9.60 -22.69 -10.90
C TRP A 684 10.51 -21.54 -10.46
N PHE A 685 11.34 -21.74 -9.43
CA PHE A 685 12.36 -20.77 -9.00
C PHE A 685 13.30 -20.44 -10.17
N LYS A 686 13.72 -21.44 -10.94
CA LYS A 686 14.58 -21.25 -12.11
C LYS A 686 13.89 -20.40 -13.17
N LYS A 687 12.64 -20.70 -13.49
CA LYS A 687 11.84 -19.91 -14.43
C LYS A 687 11.73 -18.44 -13.99
N VAL A 688 11.38 -18.21 -12.71
CA VAL A 688 11.29 -16.86 -12.12
C VAL A 688 12.63 -16.13 -12.21
N TYR A 689 13.71 -16.78 -11.77
CA TYR A 689 15.03 -16.19 -11.74
C TYR A 689 15.53 -15.85 -13.15
N ASP A 690 15.43 -16.77 -14.11
CA ASP A 690 15.89 -16.53 -15.48
C ASP A 690 15.16 -15.33 -16.10
N VAL A 691 13.86 -15.20 -15.85
CA VAL A 691 13.05 -14.06 -16.32
C VAL A 691 13.52 -12.76 -15.67
N ILE A 692 13.59 -12.69 -14.34
CA ILE A 692 13.93 -11.45 -13.62
C ILE A 692 15.40 -11.07 -13.84
N TRP A 693 16.33 -12.02 -13.68
CA TRP A 693 17.77 -11.80 -13.78
C TRP A 693 18.23 -11.34 -15.17
N SER A 694 17.46 -11.67 -16.21
CA SER A 694 17.69 -11.15 -17.57
C SER A 694 17.36 -9.67 -17.70
N GLN A 695 16.46 -9.14 -16.86
CA GLN A 695 15.97 -7.76 -16.91
C GLN A 695 16.64 -6.87 -15.86
N ASP A 696 16.98 -7.43 -14.70
CA ASP A 696 17.54 -6.72 -13.55
C ASP A 696 18.35 -7.66 -12.63
N LYS A 697 19.62 -7.30 -12.39
CA LYS A 697 20.57 -8.06 -11.56
C LYS A 697 20.94 -7.33 -10.26
N THR A 698 20.32 -6.18 -9.99
CA THR A 698 20.81 -5.22 -8.99
C THR A 698 20.04 -5.29 -7.67
N ARG A 699 19.18 -6.31 -7.53
CA ARG A 699 18.21 -6.47 -6.44
C ARG A 699 18.22 -7.91 -5.96
N LEU A 700 17.78 -8.12 -4.73
CA LEU A 700 17.53 -9.46 -4.23
C LEU A 700 16.31 -10.07 -4.94
N ILE A 701 16.29 -11.39 -5.08
CA ILE A 701 15.16 -12.13 -5.63
C ILE A 701 14.72 -13.13 -4.57
N CYS A 702 13.47 -13.02 -4.13
CA CYS A 702 12.85 -14.04 -3.30
C CYS A 702 11.62 -14.59 -4.04
N PRO A 703 11.73 -15.72 -4.77
CA PRO A 703 10.63 -16.17 -5.62
C PRO A 703 9.30 -16.38 -4.87
N THR A 704 9.34 -16.79 -3.58
CA THR A 704 8.16 -16.98 -2.72
C THR A 704 8.36 -16.32 -1.36
N ALA A 705 7.33 -15.68 -0.82
CA ALA A 705 7.39 -15.11 0.53
C ALA A 705 7.24 -16.16 1.65
N ASN A 706 6.79 -17.37 1.34
CA ASN A 706 6.65 -18.45 2.32
C ASN A 706 7.43 -19.69 1.90
N LEU A 707 8.69 -19.80 2.35
CA LEU A 707 9.52 -20.96 2.07
C LEU A 707 8.99 -22.26 2.67
N ALA A 708 8.18 -22.22 3.74
CA ALA A 708 7.61 -23.43 4.32
C ALA A 708 6.80 -24.25 3.29
N ARG A 709 6.28 -23.60 2.22
CA ARG A 709 5.53 -24.20 1.10
C ARG A 709 6.35 -25.10 0.18
N LEU A 710 7.66 -25.14 0.34
CA LEU A 710 8.54 -26.04 -0.41
C LEU A 710 8.67 -27.44 0.22
N GLY A 711 8.04 -27.68 1.39
CA GLY A 711 8.13 -28.95 2.09
C GLY A 711 9.42 -29.07 2.92
N ARG A 712 10.24 -30.08 2.66
CA ARG A 712 11.51 -30.28 3.39
C ARG A 712 12.56 -29.27 2.91
N LEU A 713 12.82 -28.28 3.77
CA LEU A 713 13.80 -27.23 3.54
C LEU A 713 15.25 -27.74 3.54
N ARG A 714 16.13 -27.02 2.83
CA ARG A 714 17.55 -27.36 2.65
C ARG A 714 18.44 -26.16 3.04
N SER A 715 19.53 -26.41 3.77
CA SER A 715 20.56 -25.39 4.05
C SER A 715 21.41 -25.11 2.80
N ASP A 716 22.02 -23.92 2.74
CA ASP A 716 23.08 -23.60 1.78
C ASP A 716 24.30 -24.51 1.94
N ASP A 717 24.56 -24.95 3.17
CA ASP A 717 25.68 -25.83 3.49
C ASP A 717 25.38 -27.31 3.22
N GLY A 718 24.32 -27.61 2.44
CA GLY A 718 23.84 -28.96 2.14
C GLY A 718 22.76 -29.47 3.10
N THR A 719 22.12 -30.59 2.75
CA THR A 719 21.07 -31.20 3.59
C THR A 719 21.63 -32.35 4.40
N PHE A 720 21.62 -32.26 5.73
CA PHE A 720 22.03 -33.38 6.58
C PHE A 720 20.92 -34.42 6.66
N THR A 721 21.23 -35.65 6.23
CA THR A 721 20.36 -36.81 6.34
C THR A 721 20.90 -37.78 7.39
N LYS A 722 20.12 -38.80 7.77
CA LYS A 722 20.62 -39.92 8.60
C LYS A 722 21.83 -40.64 7.97
N LYS A 723 22.09 -40.46 6.67
CA LYS A 723 23.22 -41.03 5.93
C LYS A 723 24.38 -40.04 5.74
N GLY A 724 24.35 -38.88 6.40
CA GLY A 724 25.34 -37.81 6.24
C GLY A 724 24.84 -36.64 5.41
N LYS A 725 25.74 -35.69 5.14
CA LYS A 725 25.49 -34.48 4.35
C LYS A 725 25.25 -34.85 2.88
N VAL A 726 24.13 -34.38 2.32
CA VAL A 726 23.80 -34.48 0.90
C VAL A 726 24.07 -33.12 0.26
N GLU A 727 25.04 -33.10 -0.66
CA GLU A 727 25.49 -31.89 -1.36
C GLU A 727 24.77 -31.66 -2.70
N ASN A 728 23.88 -32.57 -3.11
CA ASN A 728 23.13 -32.43 -4.35
C ASN A 728 21.90 -31.51 -4.17
N PHE A 729 22.12 -30.20 -4.28
CA PHE A 729 21.07 -29.18 -4.30
C PHE A 729 20.99 -28.51 -5.68
N SER A 730 19.80 -28.06 -6.08
CA SER A 730 19.61 -27.35 -7.34
C SER A 730 20.44 -26.06 -7.34
N GLN A 731 21.19 -25.80 -8.41
CA GLN A 731 22.03 -24.60 -8.53
C GLN A 731 21.25 -23.30 -8.38
N ILE A 732 19.95 -23.32 -8.72
CA ILE A 732 19.10 -22.14 -8.53
C ILE A 732 18.89 -21.77 -7.07
N TRP A 733 18.91 -22.75 -6.16
CA TRP A 733 18.76 -22.51 -4.73
C TRP A 733 19.84 -21.59 -4.19
N VAL A 734 21.03 -21.64 -4.80
CA VAL A 734 22.19 -20.86 -4.38
C VAL A 734 22.56 -19.72 -5.32
N ALA A 735 21.78 -19.49 -6.37
CA ALA A 735 22.12 -18.52 -7.41
C ALA A 735 22.35 -17.10 -6.81
N PRO A 736 23.19 -16.27 -7.47
CA PRO A 736 23.42 -14.89 -7.06
C PRO A 736 22.13 -14.12 -6.82
N GLY A 737 22.06 -13.30 -5.78
CA GLY A 737 20.88 -12.49 -5.46
C GLY A 737 19.66 -13.23 -4.92
N ILE A 738 19.59 -14.57 -4.99
CA ILE A 738 18.50 -15.33 -4.35
C ILE A 738 18.56 -15.13 -2.83
N THR A 739 17.43 -14.82 -2.21
CA THR A 739 17.31 -14.64 -0.76
C THR A 739 16.10 -15.40 -0.19
N ARG A 740 15.88 -15.32 1.12
CA ARG A 740 14.97 -16.22 1.85
C ARG A 740 14.09 -15.51 2.86
N GLY A 741 12.91 -16.06 3.07
CA GLY A 741 12.07 -15.63 4.17
C GLY A 741 10.84 -16.49 4.37
N THR A 742 10.12 -16.15 5.42
CA THR A 742 8.94 -16.88 5.88
C THR A 742 7.82 -15.95 6.29
N MET A 743 6.73 -16.55 6.76
CA MET A 743 5.55 -15.86 7.28
C MET A 743 5.33 -16.31 8.71
N ASP A 744 5.93 -15.61 9.67
CA ASP A 744 5.99 -16.05 11.05
C ASP A 744 4.94 -15.38 11.93
N HIS A 745 3.88 -16.14 12.16
CA HIS A 745 2.74 -15.79 13.00
C HIS A 745 2.86 -16.54 14.35
N ILE A 746 3.81 -16.12 15.20
CA ILE A 746 4.25 -16.90 16.37
C ILE A 746 3.14 -17.02 17.40
N VAL A 747 2.52 -15.88 17.75
CA VAL A 747 1.51 -15.76 18.82
C VAL A 747 0.09 -15.62 18.28
N SER A 748 -0.10 -15.89 16.99
CA SER A 748 -1.35 -15.64 16.28
C SER A 748 -2.11 -16.94 15.97
N TYR A 749 -3.30 -16.83 15.38
CA TYR A 749 -4.14 -17.99 15.00
C TYR A 749 -4.54 -18.92 16.17
N GLY A 750 -4.70 -18.37 17.37
CA GLY A 750 -5.10 -19.16 18.53
C GLY A 750 -3.98 -20.00 19.13
N ARG A 751 -2.72 -19.67 18.83
CA ARG A 751 -1.54 -20.35 19.37
C ARG A 751 -1.25 -19.90 20.80
N ASP A 752 -0.64 -20.83 21.53
CA ASP A 752 -0.21 -20.70 22.92
C ASP A 752 1.10 -19.89 23.06
N TRP A 753 1.29 -19.23 24.21
CA TRP A 753 2.47 -18.40 24.49
C TRP A 753 3.77 -19.20 24.51
N SER A 754 3.71 -20.48 24.89
CA SER A 754 4.89 -21.35 24.92
C SER A 754 5.60 -21.49 23.57
N ARG A 755 4.90 -21.23 22.46
CA ARG A 755 5.52 -21.16 21.14
C ARG A 755 6.46 -19.97 21.02
N LEU A 756 6.09 -18.81 21.57
CA LEU A 756 6.95 -17.64 21.60
C LEU A 756 8.15 -17.88 22.51
N GLU A 757 7.95 -18.45 23.71
CA GLU A 757 9.05 -18.82 24.63
C GLU A 757 10.10 -19.69 23.95
N LYS A 758 9.66 -20.74 23.24
CA LYS A 758 10.54 -21.73 22.60
C LYS A 758 11.10 -21.26 21.26
N TRP A 759 10.62 -20.16 20.70
CA TRP A 759 11.04 -19.68 19.38
C TRP A 759 12.54 -19.33 19.35
N PRO A 760 13.31 -19.69 18.29
CA PRO A 760 12.91 -20.37 17.05
C PRO A 760 12.97 -21.91 17.07
N ASP A 761 13.32 -22.53 18.21
CA ASP A 761 13.60 -23.97 18.36
C ASP A 761 12.35 -24.80 18.70
N ALA A 762 11.86 -25.60 17.75
CA ALA A 762 10.66 -26.44 17.93
C ALA A 762 10.97 -27.94 18.16
N LYS A 763 12.09 -28.30 18.79
CA LYS A 763 12.41 -29.71 19.10
C LYS A 763 11.50 -30.38 20.15
N LYS A 764 10.47 -29.71 20.69
CA LYS A 764 9.66 -30.19 21.82
C LYS A 764 8.13 -30.06 21.68
N THR A 765 7.56 -30.12 20.48
CA THR A 765 6.11 -30.36 20.34
C THR A 765 5.85 -31.46 19.31
N GLN A 766 5.91 -32.71 19.78
CA GLN A 766 5.29 -33.84 19.08
C GLN A 766 3.78 -33.68 19.21
N THR A 767 3.11 -33.08 18.22
CA THR A 767 1.67 -33.31 17.92
C THR A 767 1.14 -32.56 16.70
N GLU A 768 1.82 -31.55 16.15
CA GLU A 768 1.36 -30.94 14.90
C GLU A 768 1.87 -31.70 13.68
N GLN A 769 1.00 -32.55 13.13
CA GLN A 769 1.14 -33.01 11.75
C GLN A 769 1.13 -31.79 10.81
N ASN A 770 2.25 -31.61 10.11
CA ASN A 770 2.53 -30.75 8.96
C ASN A 770 3.23 -29.40 9.27
N TRP A 771 4.25 -29.15 8.43
CA TRP A 771 5.08 -27.93 8.29
C TRP A 771 6.36 -27.91 9.14
N SER A 772 7.27 -28.80 8.76
CA SER A 772 8.64 -28.98 9.24
C SER A 772 9.57 -27.82 8.85
N MET A 773 9.66 -26.79 9.70
CA MET A 773 10.86 -25.92 9.74
C MET A 773 11.71 -26.10 11.00
N GLY A 774 11.23 -26.88 11.98
CA GLY A 774 11.74 -26.85 13.37
C GLY A 774 13.24 -27.12 13.56
N ASN A 775 13.93 -27.72 12.58
CA ASN A 775 15.39 -27.89 12.64
C ASN A 775 16.17 -26.92 11.72
N PHE A 776 15.57 -26.35 10.67
CA PHE A 776 16.29 -25.53 9.67
C PHE A 776 16.08 -24.03 9.84
N ARG A 777 15.07 -23.60 10.60
CA ARG A 777 14.82 -22.18 10.88
C ARG A 777 16.03 -21.52 11.55
N VAL A 778 16.60 -22.21 12.54
CA VAL A 778 17.83 -21.77 13.22
C VAL A 778 19.00 -21.72 12.25
N ASP A 779 19.12 -22.70 11.35
CA ASP A 779 20.16 -22.70 10.31
C ASP A 779 20.05 -21.48 9.38
N TYR A 780 18.82 -21.05 9.04
CA TYR A 780 18.62 -19.85 8.21
C TYR A 780 18.97 -18.57 8.95
N LEU A 781 18.58 -18.44 10.22
CA LEU A 781 18.95 -17.28 11.05
C LEU A 781 20.45 -17.22 11.32
N ASN A 782 21.12 -18.37 11.42
CA ASN A 782 22.56 -18.45 11.61
C ASN A 782 23.37 -18.41 10.30
N SER A 783 22.69 -18.39 9.14
CA SER A 783 23.34 -18.45 7.84
C SER A 783 24.30 -17.29 7.64
N LYS A 784 25.50 -17.56 7.12
CA LYS A 784 26.47 -16.53 6.69
C LYS A 784 26.41 -16.23 5.20
N HIS A 785 25.48 -16.87 4.50
CA HIS A 785 25.36 -16.79 3.04
C HIS A 785 24.25 -15.84 2.61
N ARG A 786 23.14 -15.79 3.36
CA ARG A 786 21.93 -15.07 2.95
C ARG A 786 21.19 -14.44 4.12
N ALA A 787 20.61 -13.29 3.85
CA ALA A 787 19.65 -12.63 4.73
C ALA A 787 18.37 -13.45 4.87
N PHE A 788 17.68 -13.29 6.01
CA PHE A 788 16.43 -13.97 6.34
C PHE A 788 15.35 -12.99 6.78
N PHE A 789 14.24 -12.97 6.05
CA PHE A 789 13.16 -12.00 6.26
C PHE A 789 11.87 -12.67 6.76
N ASP A 790 11.12 -11.98 7.63
CA ASP A 790 9.73 -12.30 7.93
C ASP A 790 8.82 -11.42 7.08
N PHE A 791 8.39 -11.97 5.94
CA PHE A 791 7.63 -11.26 4.92
C PHE A 791 6.15 -11.13 5.25
N GLU A 792 5.66 -11.84 6.25
CA GLU A 792 4.29 -11.73 6.76
C GLU A 792 4.27 -12.15 8.22
N SER A 793 4.42 -11.14 9.06
CA SER A 793 4.63 -11.25 10.48
C SER A 793 3.33 -10.97 11.22
N GLU A 794 3.13 -11.71 12.32
CA GLU A 794 2.07 -11.54 13.32
C GLU A 794 0.68 -11.22 12.76
N GLU A 795 -0.19 -12.21 12.89
CA GLU A 795 -1.54 -12.24 12.36
C GLU A 795 -2.57 -12.21 13.50
N SER A 796 -2.25 -11.50 14.59
CA SER A 796 -3.13 -11.33 15.74
C SER A 796 -4.22 -10.32 15.42
N ALA A 797 -5.46 -10.66 15.76
CA ALA A 797 -6.62 -9.84 15.44
C ALA A 797 -6.93 -8.86 16.58
N ALA A 798 -7.35 -7.65 16.24
CA ALA A 798 -7.92 -6.72 17.19
C ALA A 798 -9.16 -6.03 16.62
N GLN A 799 -10.18 -5.93 17.46
CA GLN A 799 -11.42 -5.25 17.14
C GLN A 799 -11.19 -3.73 16.95
N PRO A 800 -11.94 -3.07 16.04
CA PRO A 800 -11.88 -1.62 15.93
C PRO A 800 -12.54 -0.97 17.16
N ASN A 801 -12.31 0.33 17.36
CA ASN A 801 -13.09 1.11 18.30
C ASN A 801 -14.55 1.17 17.82
N TRP A 802 -15.44 0.42 18.47
CA TRP A 802 -16.83 0.31 18.04
C TRP A 802 -17.60 1.63 18.17
N ASN A 803 -17.18 2.56 19.04
CA ASN A 803 -17.82 3.86 19.13
C ASN A 803 -17.70 4.67 17.84
N LEU A 804 -16.59 4.53 17.12
CA LEU A 804 -16.36 5.19 15.82
C LEU A 804 -17.05 4.48 14.65
N ARG A 805 -17.62 3.29 14.90
CA ARG A 805 -18.24 2.44 13.88
C ARG A 805 -19.75 2.49 13.90
N LYS A 806 -20.36 3.16 14.88
CA LYS A 806 -21.82 3.29 15.01
C LYS A 806 -22.46 3.76 13.68
N GLY A 807 -23.49 3.03 13.25
CA GLY A 807 -24.21 3.28 11.98
C GLY A 807 -23.48 2.81 10.72
N LYS A 808 -22.21 2.39 10.81
CA LYS A 808 -21.46 1.88 9.65
C LYS A 808 -21.81 0.41 9.35
N PRO A 809 -21.62 -0.06 8.10
CA PRO A 809 -21.95 -1.43 7.69
C PRO A 809 -21.25 -2.51 8.50
N GLY A 810 -20.02 -2.25 8.94
CA GLY A 810 -19.22 -3.16 9.75
C GLY A 810 -19.49 -3.09 11.26
N TYR A 811 -20.39 -2.24 11.76
CA TYR A 811 -20.62 -2.06 13.21
C TYR A 811 -20.97 -3.38 13.89
N GLN A 812 -20.17 -3.80 14.87
CA GLN A 812 -20.28 -5.09 15.59
C GLN A 812 -20.37 -6.33 14.67
N VAL A 813 -19.82 -6.25 13.45
CA VAL A 813 -19.63 -7.42 12.58
C VAL A 813 -18.28 -8.04 12.89
N MET A 814 -18.31 -9.30 13.33
CA MET A 814 -17.08 -10.02 13.68
C MET A 814 -16.38 -10.57 12.43
N SER A 815 -15.06 -10.39 12.38
CA SER A 815 -14.20 -11.03 11.35
C SER A 815 -14.21 -12.55 11.53
N TYR A 816 -13.90 -13.28 10.45
CA TYR A 816 -13.65 -14.73 10.50
C TYR A 816 -12.61 -15.17 11.53
N GLU A 817 -11.75 -14.21 11.89
CA GLU A 817 -10.60 -14.30 12.79
C GLU A 817 -10.98 -14.26 14.26
N TRP A 818 -12.22 -13.86 14.60
CA TRP A 818 -12.65 -13.66 15.99
C TRP A 818 -12.44 -14.88 16.89
N ARG A 819 -12.47 -16.09 16.32
CA ARG A 819 -12.20 -17.33 17.09
C ARG A 819 -10.75 -17.51 17.54
N TYR A 820 -9.81 -16.73 17.03
CA TYR A 820 -8.41 -16.84 17.41
C TYR A 820 -8.22 -16.43 18.88
N ASP A 821 -9.04 -15.52 19.39
CA ASP A 821 -9.02 -15.07 20.78
C ASP A 821 -9.19 -16.24 21.76
N LYS A 822 -10.13 -17.16 21.50
CA LYS A 822 -10.30 -18.35 22.35
C LYS A 822 -9.02 -19.18 22.48
N GLY A 823 -8.30 -19.39 21.38
CA GLY A 823 -7.07 -20.15 21.37
C GLY A 823 -5.92 -19.44 22.08
N SER A 824 -5.78 -18.13 21.87
CA SER A 824 -4.63 -17.37 22.38
C SER A 824 -4.85 -16.75 23.77
N ILE A 825 -6.08 -16.36 24.09
CA ILE A 825 -6.47 -15.65 25.31
C ILE A 825 -7.25 -16.57 26.26
N GLY A 826 -8.01 -17.54 25.75
CA GLY A 826 -8.84 -18.43 26.59
C GLY A 826 -10.32 -18.34 26.27
N ASP A 827 -10.81 -17.15 25.95
CA ASP A 827 -12.21 -16.88 25.64
C ASP A 827 -12.40 -15.96 24.43
N TYR A 828 -13.65 -15.82 23.95
CA TYR A 828 -14.05 -14.85 22.94
C TYR A 828 -14.24 -13.47 23.55
N LEU A 829 -13.53 -12.47 23.05
CA LEU A 829 -13.75 -11.09 23.49
C LEU A 829 -15.02 -10.51 22.84
N THR A 830 -15.93 -10.02 23.66
CA THR A 830 -17.19 -9.37 23.23
C THR A 830 -16.93 -8.03 22.53
N PRO A 831 -17.93 -7.42 21.84
CA PRO A 831 -17.81 -6.04 21.37
C PRO A 831 -17.46 -5.05 22.48
N GLU A 832 -17.90 -5.27 23.71
CA GLU A 832 -17.61 -4.42 24.85
C GLU A 832 -16.13 -4.50 25.26
N GLN A 833 -15.50 -5.66 25.03
CA GLN A 833 -14.08 -5.93 25.31
C GLN A 833 -13.16 -5.66 24.09
N TRP A 834 -13.52 -4.69 23.26
CA TRP A 834 -12.75 -4.38 22.06
C TRP A 834 -11.36 -3.81 22.40
N LEU A 835 -11.22 -3.11 23.52
CA LEU A 835 -9.97 -2.47 23.92
C LEU A 835 -8.96 -3.52 24.40
N GLU A 836 -9.41 -4.55 25.12
CA GLU A 836 -8.64 -5.72 25.54
C GLU A 836 -8.16 -6.52 24.32
N SER A 837 -8.96 -6.60 23.26
CA SER A 837 -8.52 -7.22 22.00
C SER A 837 -7.40 -6.42 21.32
N GLN A 838 -7.43 -5.09 21.41
CA GLN A 838 -6.33 -4.24 20.94
C GLN A 838 -5.10 -4.38 21.82
N ALA A 839 -5.28 -4.49 23.15
CA ALA A 839 -4.20 -4.78 24.08
C ALA A 839 -3.53 -6.11 23.73
N TRP A 840 -4.29 -7.17 23.45
CA TRP A 840 -3.75 -8.46 23.04
C TRP A 840 -2.89 -8.34 21.79
N GLN A 841 -3.39 -7.72 20.72
CA GLN A 841 -2.62 -7.51 19.49
C GLN A 841 -1.33 -6.71 19.74
N ALA A 842 -1.41 -5.64 20.54
CA ALA A 842 -0.28 -4.78 20.84
C ALA A 842 0.80 -5.48 21.67
N PHE A 843 0.40 -6.08 22.79
CA PHE A 843 1.27 -6.81 23.70
C PHE A 843 1.94 -7.99 22.99
N SER A 844 1.15 -8.88 22.38
CA SER A 844 1.67 -10.08 21.72
C SER A 844 2.57 -9.73 20.53
N GLY A 845 2.19 -8.71 19.74
CA GLY A 845 2.98 -8.21 18.61
C GLY A 845 4.33 -7.64 19.03
N PHE A 846 4.36 -6.81 20.09
CA PHE A 846 5.60 -6.23 20.62
C PHE A 846 6.56 -7.33 21.11
N GLU A 847 6.06 -8.27 21.90
CA GLU A 847 6.84 -9.38 22.46
C GLU A 847 7.42 -10.29 21.35
N ALA A 848 6.64 -10.56 20.30
CA ALA A 848 7.12 -11.28 19.13
C ALA A 848 8.20 -10.50 18.35
N TYR A 849 8.01 -9.21 18.14
CA TYR A 849 8.93 -8.39 17.34
C TYR A 849 10.25 -8.14 18.06
N LYS A 850 10.25 -7.85 19.37
CA LYS A 850 11.51 -7.71 20.12
C LYS A 850 12.30 -9.02 20.10
N LYS A 851 11.62 -10.17 20.20
CA LYS A 851 12.24 -11.49 20.10
C LYS A 851 12.84 -11.74 18.72
N LYS A 852 12.11 -11.42 17.64
CA LYS A 852 12.65 -11.55 16.27
C LYS A 852 13.82 -10.60 16.00
N ARG A 853 13.81 -9.39 16.56
CA ARG A 853 14.94 -8.45 16.47
C ARG A 853 16.18 -9.00 17.16
N TRP A 854 16.07 -9.55 18.37
CA TRP A 854 17.23 -10.16 19.03
C TRP A 854 17.74 -11.42 18.28
N LEU A 855 16.86 -12.11 17.54
CA LEU A 855 17.21 -13.31 16.74
C LEU A 855 17.82 -12.94 15.38
N ASP A 856 18.04 -11.64 15.14
CA ASP A 856 18.71 -11.10 13.97
C ASP A 856 17.95 -11.30 12.64
N TYR A 857 16.62 -11.19 12.66
CA TYR A 857 15.83 -11.12 11.41
C TYR A 857 16.16 -9.88 10.58
N ASP A 858 16.33 -10.03 9.27
CA ASP A 858 16.66 -8.94 8.34
C ASP A 858 15.48 -8.03 7.94
N GLY A 859 14.26 -8.44 8.26
CA GLY A 859 13.09 -7.63 8.06
C GLY A 859 11.85 -8.24 8.66
N LEU A 860 10.90 -7.37 9.02
CA LEU A 860 9.63 -7.70 9.66
C LEU A 860 8.52 -6.92 8.95
N ALA A 861 7.59 -7.63 8.31
CA ALA A 861 6.45 -7.01 7.64
C ALA A 861 5.12 -7.48 8.26
N TRP A 862 4.43 -6.61 9.00
CA TRP A 862 3.13 -6.92 9.63
C TRP A 862 2.03 -7.22 8.59
N CYS A 863 1.15 -8.21 8.85
CA CYS A 863 0.00 -8.53 8.00
C CYS A 863 -1.32 -7.91 8.51
N CYS A 864 -1.81 -6.78 8.02
CA CYS A 864 -1.29 -5.83 7.03
C CYS A 864 -1.44 -4.40 7.57
N LEU A 865 -1.13 -3.35 6.80
CA LEU A 865 -1.15 -1.98 7.32
C LEU A 865 -2.56 -1.49 7.72
N ARG A 866 -3.56 -1.61 6.82
CA ARG A 866 -4.91 -1.03 6.96
C ARG A 866 -6.03 -2.06 6.80
N GLY A 867 -7.10 -1.90 7.59
CA GLY A 867 -8.31 -2.73 7.69
C GLY A 867 -9.25 -2.86 6.48
N GLY A 868 -8.75 -2.95 5.24
CA GLY A 868 -9.61 -3.02 4.04
C GLY A 868 -10.10 -4.42 3.64
N GLY A 869 -9.34 -5.46 3.96
CA GLY A 869 -9.71 -6.84 3.62
C GLY A 869 -11.06 -7.26 4.19
N ASN A 870 -11.63 -8.33 3.64
CA ASN A 870 -12.93 -8.88 4.08
C ASN A 870 -14.01 -7.79 4.13
N THR A 871 -14.13 -6.98 3.08
CA THR A 871 -15.10 -5.87 2.98
C THR A 871 -15.07 -4.93 4.20
N GLY A 872 -13.87 -4.49 4.59
CA GLY A 872 -13.66 -3.57 5.71
C GLY A 872 -13.86 -4.14 7.12
N THR A 873 -14.01 -5.47 7.25
CA THR A 873 -14.17 -6.14 8.55
C THR A 873 -12.91 -6.84 9.06
N TYR A 874 -11.83 -6.85 8.28
CA TYR A 874 -10.56 -7.51 8.63
C TYR A 874 -9.89 -6.88 9.86
N LYS A 875 -9.49 -7.70 10.84
CA LYS A 875 -9.12 -7.24 12.19
C LYS A 875 -7.63 -7.29 12.51
N LYS A 876 -6.83 -8.04 11.76
CA LYS A 876 -5.36 -8.06 11.91
C LYS A 876 -4.63 -6.73 11.66
N PRO A 877 -5.13 -5.80 10.84
CA PRO A 877 -4.34 -4.61 10.55
C PRO A 877 -4.14 -3.71 11.76
N LEU A 878 -2.98 -3.04 11.78
CA LEU A 878 -2.57 -2.11 12.84
C LEU A 878 -3.35 -0.78 12.79
N ILE A 879 -3.84 -0.43 11.60
CA ILE A 879 -4.70 0.71 11.36
C ILE A 879 -6.08 0.17 10.97
N ASP A 880 -7.14 0.71 11.60
CA ASP A 880 -8.50 0.31 11.26
C ASP A 880 -8.90 0.79 9.85
N TYR A 881 -10.02 0.29 9.33
CA TYR A 881 -10.49 0.65 7.97
C TYR A 881 -10.65 2.16 7.72
N TYR A 882 -10.96 2.94 8.76
CA TYR A 882 -11.16 4.40 8.66
C TYR A 882 -9.94 5.21 9.13
N ASP A 883 -8.77 4.56 9.10
CA ASP A 883 -7.44 5.13 9.34
C ASP A 883 -7.11 5.49 10.80
N HIS A 884 -7.89 4.99 11.77
CA HIS A 884 -7.58 5.18 13.18
C HIS A 884 -6.52 4.18 13.63
N ALA A 885 -5.55 4.68 14.41
CA ALA A 885 -4.54 3.84 15.02
C ALA A 885 -5.19 2.84 15.98
N LYS A 886 -4.75 1.58 15.96
CA LYS A 886 -4.99 0.65 17.06
C LYS A 886 -3.80 0.65 18.02
N LEU A 887 -3.95 0.09 19.22
CA LEU A 887 -2.80 -0.08 20.14
C LEU A 887 -1.64 -0.83 19.48
N GLY A 888 -1.93 -1.80 18.60
CA GLY A 888 -0.91 -2.49 17.81
C GLY A 888 -0.02 -1.55 16.99
N PHE A 889 -0.57 -0.49 16.39
CA PHE A 889 0.22 0.49 15.63
C PHE A 889 1.29 1.15 16.51
N TYR A 890 0.92 1.57 17.72
CA TYR A 890 1.84 2.21 18.64
C TYR A 890 2.89 1.23 19.19
N ALA A 891 2.49 0.00 19.52
CA ALA A 891 3.40 -1.05 19.96
C ALA A 891 4.44 -1.43 18.89
N ILE A 892 4.03 -1.55 17.63
CA ILE A 892 4.97 -1.84 16.54
C ILE A 892 5.82 -0.61 16.19
N LYS A 893 5.27 0.61 16.28
CA LYS A 893 6.06 1.85 16.18
C LYS A 893 7.19 1.89 17.22
N MET A 894 6.90 1.46 18.44
CA MET A 894 7.87 1.31 19.52
C MET A 894 8.91 0.24 19.18
N ALA A 895 8.48 -0.92 18.68
CA ALA A 895 9.38 -2.00 18.25
C ALA A 895 10.25 -1.66 17.04
N PHE A 896 9.89 -0.66 16.23
CA PHE A 896 10.64 -0.23 15.04
C PHE A 896 11.63 0.91 15.27
N GLN A 897 11.75 1.41 16.51
CA GLN A 897 12.78 2.38 16.85
C GLN A 897 14.20 1.84 16.52
N PRO A 898 15.10 2.65 15.95
CA PRO A 898 16.46 2.22 15.60
C PRO A 898 17.20 1.63 16.81
N VAL A 899 17.06 2.29 17.96
CA VAL A 899 17.49 1.76 19.26
C VAL A 899 16.27 1.26 20.01
N LEU A 900 16.36 0.10 20.67
CA LEU A 900 15.30 -0.44 21.50
C LEU A 900 15.89 -1.08 22.76
N ALA A 901 15.44 -0.62 23.92
CA ALA A 901 15.70 -1.27 25.20
C ALA A 901 14.44 -2.01 25.67
N CYS A 902 14.60 -3.25 26.15
CA CYS A 902 13.50 -4.08 26.67
C CYS A 902 14.06 -5.26 27.46
N SER A 903 13.18 -6.10 28.00
CA SER A 903 13.56 -7.39 28.57
C SER A 903 14.09 -8.34 27.48
N LYS A 904 15.09 -9.14 27.84
CA LYS A 904 15.66 -10.22 27.01
C LYS A 904 15.00 -11.57 27.30
N ASN A 905 13.69 -11.54 27.49
CA ASN A 905 12.81 -12.69 27.62
C ASN A 905 11.40 -12.31 27.15
N VAL A 906 10.43 -13.21 27.28
CA VAL A 906 9.01 -12.95 26.95
C VAL A 906 8.10 -13.28 28.13
N ASP A 907 8.69 -13.29 29.33
CA ASP A 907 8.03 -13.69 30.56
C ASP A 907 7.11 -12.56 31.02
N ILE A 908 5.92 -12.93 31.48
CA ILE A 908 4.90 -11.96 31.90
C ILE A 908 4.77 -11.83 33.42
N VAL A 909 5.25 -12.84 34.15
CA VAL A 909 5.28 -12.85 35.62
C VAL A 909 6.72 -12.99 36.10
N TYR A 910 7.07 -12.18 37.09
CA TYR A 910 8.32 -12.32 37.85
C TYR A 910 8.01 -12.61 39.32
N GLY A 911 8.82 -13.47 39.93
CA GLY A 911 8.85 -13.72 41.36
C GLY A 911 9.63 -12.67 42.14
N PRO A 912 9.58 -12.73 43.48
CA PRO A 912 10.19 -11.72 44.35
C PRO A 912 11.72 -11.83 44.44
N SER A 913 12.32 -12.88 43.88
CA SER A 913 13.75 -13.15 43.82
C SER A 913 14.36 -13.00 42.43
N ASP A 914 13.54 -12.65 41.43
CA ASP A 914 13.99 -12.66 40.04
C ASP A 914 14.87 -11.45 39.70
N ALA A 915 15.72 -11.64 38.70
CA ALA A 915 16.36 -10.55 37.98
C ALA A 915 15.78 -10.50 36.57
N VAL A 916 15.51 -9.30 36.07
CA VAL A 916 15.00 -9.13 34.71
C VAL A 916 16.20 -8.97 33.76
N PRO A 917 16.48 -9.96 32.89
CA PRO A 917 17.50 -9.79 31.87
C PRO A 917 17.03 -8.72 30.90
N LEU A 918 17.90 -7.77 30.57
CA LEU A 918 17.61 -6.67 29.67
C LEU A 918 18.51 -6.73 28.44
N VAL A 919 18.03 -6.15 27.34
CA VAL A 919 18.79 -6.00 26.10
C VAL A 919 18.58 -4.62 25.52
N VAL A 920 19.67 -4.01 25.04
CA VAL A 920 19.65 -2.75 24.29
C VAL A 920 20.13 -3.04 22.88
N MET A 921 19.21 -2.99 21.91
CA MET A 921 19.48 -3.28 20.50
C MET A 921 19.77 -1.98 19.75
N ASN A 922 20.77 -1.98 18.87
CA ASN A 922 21.13 -0.86 18.02
C ASN A 922 21.04 -1.24 16.54
N LEU A 923 20.37 -0.39 15.76
CA LEU A 923 20.39 -0.38 14.30
C LEU A 923 20.94 0.97 13.83
N GLY A 924 22.19 1.00 13.37
CA GLY A 924 22.81 2.23 12.85
C GLY A 924 24.26 2.39 13.25
N ASN A 925 24.71 3.64 13.41
CA ASN A 925 26.09 3.95 13.77
C ASN A 925 26.38 3.60 15.25
N GLU A 926 27.66 3.51 15.59
CA GLU A 926 28.11 3.41 16.98
C GLU A 926 27.69 4.67 17.75
N LYS A 927 27.25 4.48 19.00
CA LYS A 927 26.84 5.57 19.90
C LYS A 927 27.04 5.19 21.36
N LYS A 928 27.19 6.20 22.21
CA LYS A 928 27.17 6.03 23.67
C LYS A 928 25.83 6.47 24.23
N VAL A 929 25.28 5.65 25.11
CA VAL A 929 23.97 5.91 25.69
C VAL A 929 23.93 5.66 27.19
N ASP A 930 23.00 6.33 27.86
CA ASP A 930 22.49 5.92 29.16
C ASP A 930 21.14 5.24 28.98
N VAL A 931 20.87 4.20 29.77
CA VAL A 931 19.57 3.51 29.81
C VAL A 931 18.97 3.70 31.18
N GLU A 932 17.87 4.44 31.25
CA GLU A 932 17.07 4.61 32.45
C GLU A 932 15.89 3.66 32.42
N VAL A 933 15.74 2.88 33.48
CA VAL A 933 14.60 1.98 33.68
C VAL A 933 13.76 2.51 34.84
N TYR A 934 12.49 2.75 34.59
CA TYR A 934 11.50 3.16 35.59
C TYR A 934 10.46 2.05 35.72
N VAL A 935 10.36 1.45 36.89
CA VAL A 935 9.31 0.50 37.24
C VAL A 935 8.20 1.26 37.94
N LYS A 936 7.10 1.46 37.23
CA LYS A 936 5.96 2.28 37.65
C LYS A 936 4.77 1.41 38.01
N THR A 937 4.03 1.82 39.03
CA THR A 937 2.68 1.30 39.28
C THR A 937 1.73 1.72 38.14
N LEU A 938 0.56 1.08 38.03
CA LEU A 938 -0.46 1.46 37.04
C LEU A 938 -1.01 2.89 37.20
N THR A 939 -0.74 3.56 38.33
CA THR A 939 -1.08 4.98 38.55
C THR A 939 0.03 5.95 38.11
N GLY A 940 1.13 5.43 37.55
CA GLY A 940 2.29 6.20 37.10
C GLY A 940 3.34 6.50 38.18
N SER A 941 3.08 6.15 39.45
CA SER A 941 4.07 6.35 40.53
C SER A 941 5.26 5.41 40.37
N ILE A 942 6.48 5.94 40.46
CA ILE A 942 7.73 5.16 40.38
C ILE A 942 7.90 4.34 41.66
N ALA A 943 7.85 3.01 41.53
CA ALA A 943 8.14 2.08 42.63
C ALA A 943 9.64 1.82 42.76
N PHE A 944 10.35 1.76 41.62
CA PHE A 944 11.78 1.48 41.55
C PHE A 944 12.35 2.08 40.26
N SER A 945 13.62 2.52 40.27
CA SER A 945 14.31 2.98 39.06
C SER A 945 15.79 2.63 39.08
N LYS A 946 16.39 2.46 37.90
CA LYS A 946 17.82 2.15 37.72
C LYS A 946 18.35 2.83 36.46
N THR A 947 19.51 3.46 36.56
CA THR A 947 20.25 3.97 35.39
C THR A 947 21.50 3.12 35.14
N PHE A 948 21.71 2.75 33.88
CA PHE A 948 22.94 2.16 33.37
C PHE A 948 23.63 3.21 32.49
N SER A 949 24.80 3.70 32.93
CA SER A 949 25.47 4.81 32.25
C SER A 949 26.63 4.37 31.37
N GLU A 950 26.95 5.18 30.35
CA GLU A 950 28.10 5.02 29.45
C GLU A 950 28.10 3.67 28.70
N ILE A 951 26.93 3.21 28.26
CA ILE A 951 26.82 2.01 27.44
C ILE A 951 27.25 2.32 26.01
N THR A 952 28.32 1.68 25.54
CA THR A 952 28.69 1.72 24.13
C THR A 952 27.85 0.73 23.32
N LEU A 953 27.05 1.25 22.39
CA LEU A 953 26.34 0.47 21.38
C LEU A 953 27.14 0.47 20.08
N LYS A 954 27.61 -0.70 19.65
CA LYS A 954 28.42 -0.84 18.44
C LYS A 954 27.59 -0.57 17.18
N GLU A 955 28.26 -0.16 16.11
CA GLU A 955 27.62 0.03 14.79
C GLU A 955 27.03 -1.26 14.22
N GLY A 956 26.08 -1.11 13.30
CA GLY A 956 25.41 -2.20 12.60
C GLY A 956 24.12 -2.62 13.28
N ARG A 957 23.91 -3.94 13.39
CA ARG A 957 22.77 -4.59 14.06
C ARG A 957 23.29 -5.36 15.26
N THR A 958 23.46 -4.66 16.37
CA THR A 958 24.13 -5.20 17.56
C THR A 958 23.25 -5.08 18.78
N PHE A 959 23.63 -5.77 19.85
CA PHE A 959 22.94 -5.68 21.13
C PHE A 959 23.92 -5.68 22.30
N LYS A 960 23.46 -5.11 23.41
CA LYS A 960 24.14 -5.14 24.70
C LYS A 960 23.21 -5.72 25.75
N ASP A 961 23.68 -6.76 26.43
CA ASP A 961 22.95 -7.35 27.57
C ASP A 961 23.22 -6.55 28.84
N LEU A 962 22.17 -6.37 29.63
CA LEU A 962 22.18 -5.78 30.96
C LEU A 962 21.31 -6.67 31.88
N GLU A 963 21.33 -6.40 33.18
CA GLU A 963 20.51 -7.12 34.14
C GLU A 963 19.93 -6.15 35.17
N LEU A 964 18.63 -6.26 35.40
CA LEU A 964 17.90 -5.46 36.37
C LEU A 964 17.45 -6.33 37.54
N ASP A 965 18.19 -6.26 38.62
CA ASP A 965 17.82 -6.89 39.88
C ASP A 965 16.57 -6.20 40.49
N ILE A 966 15.48 -6.95 40.63
CA ILE A 966 14.23 -6.50 41.25
C ILE A 966 13.97 -7.19 42.61
N ALA A 967 14.90 -8.03 43.07
CA ALA A 967 14.71 -8.87 44.24
C ALA A 967 14.42 -8.05 45.50
N GLY A 968 13.30 -8.34 46.16
CA GLY A 968 12.85 -7.64 47.37
C GLY A 968 12.48 -6.15 47.19
N LYS A 969 12.43 -5.63 45.96
CA LYS A 969 12.16 -4.19 45.68
C LYS A 969 10.70 -3.90 45.35
N LEU A 970 9.95 -4.92 44.94
CA LEU A 970 8.57 -4.79 44.48
C LEU A 970 7.64 -5.66 45.33
N LYS A 971 6.42 -5.20 45.53
CA LYS A 971 5.34 -5.99 46.15
C LYS A 971 4.56 -6.72 45.06
N PRO A 972 3.74 -7.73 45.37
CA PRO A 972 2.88 -8.35 44.37
C PRO A 972 1.96 -7.33 43.71
N GLY A 973 1.83 -7.39 42.38
CA GLY A 973 1.01 -6.47 41.59
C GLY A 973 1.53 -6.20 40.19
N TYR A 974 0.76 -5.40 39.43
CA TYR A 974 1.10 -5.00 38.06
C TYR A 974 2.03 -3.78 38.04
N TYR A 975 3.09 -3.88 37.24
CA TYR A 975 4.05 -2.81 37.03
C TYR A 975 4.37 -2.62 35.55
N ALA A 976 4.48 -1.36 35.14
CA ALA A 976 5.01 -0.97 33.85
C ALA A 976 6.51 -0.69 33.97
N PHE A 977 7.31 -1.44 33.22
CA PHE A 977 8.73 -1.25 33.08
C PHE A 977 8.95 -0.34 31.88
N GLU A 978 9.25 0.93 32.13
CA GLU A 978 9.60 1.90 31.09
C GLU A 978 11.11 1.98 30.90
N TYR A 979 11.55 1.97 29.65
CA TYR A 979 12.95 2.09 29.25
C TYR A 979 13.14 3.36 28.43
N ASN A 980 14.01 4.25 28.91
CA ASN A 980 14.44 5.44 28.17
C ASN A 980 15.91 5.28 27.80
N VAL A 981 16.22 5.44 26.52
CA VAL A 981 17.61 5.46 26.03
C VAL A 981 18.00 6.88 25.67
N ILE A 982 19.06 7.38 26.27
CA ILE A 982 19.52 8.75 26.17
C ILE A 982 20.88 8.76 25.48
N GLU A 983 21.00 9.42 24.33
CA GLU A 983 22.28 9.58 23.63
C GLU A 983 23.11 10.68 24.30
N LYS A 984 24.41 10.42 24.45
CA LYS A 984 25.36 11.30 25.13
C LYS A 984 26.19 12.14 24.17
#